data_AF-N6ZWC6-F1
#
_entry.id   AF-N6ZWC6-F1
#
_cell.length_a   1.000
_cell.length_b   1.000
_cell.length_c   1.000
_cell.angle_alpha   90.00
_cell.angle_beta   90.00
_cell.angle_gamma   90.00
#
_symmetry.space_group_name_H-M   'P 1'
#
loop_
_entity.id
_entity.type
_entity.pdbx_description
1 polymer ?
#
loop_
_entity_poly.entity_id
_entity_poly.type
_entity_poly.pdbx_seq_one_letter_code
_entity_poly.pdbx_strand_id
1 'polypeptide(L)'
;MNKNISAMALAVAGAMLVVGCGGGGGGGSEAPAPAPVTSSMTVTPSLGKFNTSCSVEALKADGSVLDSVKVGADGKAVLSFVRPEGPIVARVKGADGCQYFDEAARAPKDFVAGRVLNALLTEFRSEVGVHVLTHLAASGLLTSAGKLETGVTPQAIRAGQEETRLRFLQDGAGLFDAPVLIGSESDRVTSTDPASRLAIVLAVLSGLVDVSNPDAAAGLLQDTDSLGSFATKLAEIAEVYAPAVQAELVAKIEAPKSVEAVTDDVTEAVYESEIDQARTMLRALREQILAMSNDSGTGSLDKQYERMRNETTNQLELLGAIDELEVLTKAASVMLGVYPGAAAVDTTQTFVWGYEGGCEIQSAGASAACRIYRDGSVLEVGLDKTTDGRVGWNLVREEFWGAYGGNSGETAYTGYTGTIGFTGTTARLSGRYAPMAEGAAATLVDVDVTVSGDQEVTKDYKLKGTGVLSSVDAQDASLFKAEISNLSFDMGGVAGKIVSPALDVTLVASSPNFRFTGRLEASGVLESQAPGQDWIDYQPAAAKLSGKFENVPEQFTLFDGLFTLGQNWSNGYKPYEDESASNFAKLQGSFVGTLFEAKDKAGLTLNLQAKRDEWLKESLSFDFATGNGVALQGSAARTEGSPADPEWVWNLANNNGVKLSYSEYSQNGEVLAADGRKLGSIGRDMVSFIDGTSESLF
;
A
#
# COMPACT_ATOMS: atom_id res chain seq x y z
N MET A 1 20.41 18.80 -16.33
CA MET A 1 21.10 18.40 -15.08
C MET A 1 20.28 17.30 -14.43
N ASN A 2 20.86 16.47 -13.56
CA ASN A 2 20.24 15.22 -13.12
C ASN A 2 18.88 15.43 -12.43
N LYS A 3 17.86 14.74 -12.93
CA LYS A 3 16.69 14.30 -12.17
C LYS A 3 16.76 12.77 -12.17
N ASN A 4 17.01 12.14 -11.03
CA ASN A 4 17.22 10.69 -10.94
C ASN A 4 16.65 10.04 -9.65
N ILE A 5 16.05 10.81 -8.73
CA ILE A 5 15.36 10.29 -7.52
C ILE A 5 14.03 11.02 -7.30
N SER A 6 13.98 12.33 -7.55
CA SER A 6 12.78 13.18 -7.52
C SER A 6 11.54 12.60 -8.23
N ALA A 7 11.70 11.79 -9.29
CA ALA A 7 10.55 11.14 -9.94
C ALA A 7 9.78 10.15 -9.04
N MET A 8 10.40 9.45 -8.07
CA MET A 8 9.67 8.43 -7.30
C MET A 8 8.48 8.98 -6.50
N ALA A 9 8.58 10.20 -5.97
CA ALA A 9 7.45 10.89 -5.35
C ALA A 9 6.52 11.54 -6.38
N LEU A 10 7.09 12.13 -7.44
CA LEU A 10 6.33 12.81 -8.48
C LEU A 10 5.53 11.86 -9.39
N ALA A 11 5.88 10.57 -9.41
CA ALA A 11 5.17 9.49 -10.06
C ALA A 11 3.80 9.24 -9.44
N VAL A 12 3.79 8.91 -8.15
CA VAL A 12 2.57 8.56 -7.40
C VAL A 12 1.66 9.78 -7.22
N ALA A 13 2.23 10.98 -7.13
CA ALA A 13 1.46 12.23 -7.10
C ALA A 13 1.01 12.72 -8.49
N GLY A 14 1.86 12.57 -9.52
CA GLY A 14 1.63 13.12 -10.87
C GLY A 14 0.60 12.34 -11.68
N ALA A 15 0.47 11.02 -11.45
CA ALA A 15 -0.48 10.16 -12.15
C ALA A 15 -1.97 10.46 -11.84
N MET A 16 -2.27 11.39 -10.92
CA MET A 16 -3.64 11.71 -10.48
C MET A 16 -4.04 13.20 -10.63
N LEU A 17 -3.18 14.06 -11.19
CA LEU A 17 -3.44 15.51 -11.29
C LEU A 17 -4.38 15.94 -12.46
N VAL A 18 -5.15 15.02 -13.05
CA VAL A 18 -6.14 15.32 -14.10
C VAL A 18 -7.47 14.57 -13.86
N VAL A 19 -8.11 14.83 -12.71
CA VAL A 19 -9.58 14.93 -12.57
C VAL A 19 -9.84 16.07 -11.57
N GLY A 20 -10.87 16.89 -11.79
CA GLY A 20 -11.21 18.01 -10.90
C GLY A 20 -11.77 17.59 -9.53
N CYS A 21 -11.83 18.54 -8.59
CA CYS A 21 -12.29 18.42 -7.18
C CYS A 21 -11.26 17.72 -6.20
N GLY A 22 -10.66 18.47 -5.24
CA GLY A 22 -9.75 18.01 -4.14
C GLY A 22 -10.36 18.24 -2.71
N GLY A 23 -9.91 17.85 -1.49
CA GLY A 23 -9.17 16.71 -0.86
C GLY A 23 -9.61 16.13 0.59
N GLY A 24 -10.67 15.32 0.78
CA GLY A 24 -11.26 14.69 2.01
C GLY A 24 -12.81 14.55 1.88
N GLY A 25 -13.71 13.96 2.70
CA GLY A 25 -13.71 13.14 3.94
C GLY A 25 -14.97 13.41 4.82
N GLY A 26 -15.62 12.45 5.51
CA GLY A 26 -15.58 10.97 5.48
C GLY A 26 -16.35 10.28 6.65
N GLY A 27 -16.63 8.95 6.58
CA GLY A 27 -17.42 8.28 7.65
C GLY A 27 -17.64 6.74 7.64
N GLY A 28 -16.59 5.91 7.54
CA GLY A 28 -16.50 4.56 8.13
C GLY A 28 -17.46 3.41 7.71
N SER A 29 -16.92 2.44 6.95
CA SER A 29 -17.17 0.98 7.11
C SER A 29 -16.15 0.20 6.27
N GLU A 30 -15.56 -0.87 6.81
CA GLU A 30 -14.50 -1.64 6.14
C GLU A 30 -15.07 -2.70 5.19
N ALA A 31 -14.50 -2.80 3.98
CA ALA A 31 -14.68 -3.96 3.12
C ALA A 31 -13.79 -5.12 3.63
N PRO A 32 -14.23 -6.39 3.49
CA PRO A 32 -13.49 -7.52 4.07
C PRO A 32 -12.13 -7.71 3.39
N ALA A 33 -11.06 -7.68 4.18
CA ALA A 33 -9.70 -7.88 3.71
C ALA A 33 -9.53 -9.25 3.01
N PRO A 34 -8.68 -9.36 1.97
CA PRO A 34 -8.38 -10.63 1.33
C PRO A 34 -7.80 -11.63 2.34
N ALA A 35 -8.22 -12.90 2.22
CA ALA A 35 -7.84 -13.94 3.18
C ALA A 35 -6.30 -14.09 3.25
N PRO A 36 -5.68 -13.97 4.44
CA PRO A 36 -4.23 -13.92 4.56
C PRO A 36 -3.58 -15.27 4.26
N VAL A 37 -2.49 -15.25 3.49
CA VAL A 37 -1.80 -16.47 3.04
C VAL A 37 -1.04 -17.13 4.18
N THR A 38 -1.51 -18.31 4.61
CA THR A 38 -0.84 -19.15 5.61
C THR A 38 0.47 -19.72 5.08
N SER A 39 1.52 -19.71 5.90
CA SER A 39 2.83 -20.29 5.63
C SER A 39 3.15 -21.40 6.64
N SER A 40 3.91 -22.41 6.23
CA SER A 40 4.22 -23.60 7.04
C SER A 40 5.68 -23.61 7.53
N MET A 41 5.88 -23.88 8.83
CA MET A 41 7.20 -24.01 9.46
C MET A 41 7.37 -25.40 10.08
N THR A 42 8.39 -26.14 9.66
CA THR A 42 8.75 -27.45 10.21
C THR A 42 9.81 -27.28 11.30
N VAL A 43 9.39 -27.42 12.56
CA VAL A 43 10.29 -27.41 13.72
C VAL A 43 10.82 -28.81 13.98
N THR A 44 12.12 -28.90 14.26
CA THR A 44 12.83 -30.12 14.69
C THR A 44 13.38 -29.90 16.11
N PRO A 45 12.60 -30.27 17.16
CA PRO A 45 13.08 -30.32 18.53
C PRO A 45 14.28 -31.26 18.66
N SER A 46 15.38 -30.80 19.25
CA SER A 46 16.60 -31.60 19.37
C SER A 46 17.27 -31.52 20.74
N LEU A 47 17.06 -32.61 21.47
CA LEU A 47 17.88 -33.17 22.54
C LEU A 47 17.65 -34.67 22.33
N GLY A 48 18.31 -35.24 21.32
CA GLY A 48 17.77 -36.38 20.59
C GLY A 48 16.31 -36.16 20.14
N LYS A 49 15.55 -37.25 20.02
CA LYS A 49 14.18 -37.27 19.54
C LYS A 49 13.16 -37.06 20.67
N PHE A 50 12.39 -35.98 20.60
CA PHE A 50 11.24 -35.75 21.47
C PHE A 50 10.04 -36.66 21.11
N ASN A 51 9.25 -37.05 22.12
CA ASN A 51 8.07 -37.92 21.96
C ASN A 51 6.76 -37.14 21.67
N THR A 52 5.70 -37.87 21.31
CA THR A 52 4.39 -37.29 20.91
C THR A 52 3.54 -36.74 22.06
N SER A 53 4.03 -36.77 23.30
CA SER A 53 3.41 -36.06 24.43
C SER A 53 3.80 -34.58 24.46
N CYS A 54 4.95 -34.24 23.88
CA CYS A 54 5.49 -32.89 23.81
C CYS A 54 4.74 -32.01 22.78
N SER A 55 4.76 -30.69 22.99
CA SER A 55 4.21 -29.72 22.04
C SER A 55 5.22 -28.65 21.61
N VAL A 56 4.95 -28.06 20.46
CA VAL A 56 5.73 -26.98 19.86
C VAL A 56 4.78 -25.83 19.52
N GLU A 57 5.22 -24.60 19.81
CA GLU A 57 4.49 -23.36 19.56
C GLU A 57 5.33 -22.39 18.73
N ALA A 58 4.69 -21.67 17.81
CA ALA A 58 5.23 -20.43 17.27
C ALA A 58 4.61 -19.26 18.03
N LEU A 59 5.40 -18.26 18.39
CA LEU A 59 4.94 -17.01 19.02
C LEU A 59 5.49 -15.80 18.26
N LYS A 60 4.76 -14.67 18.32
CA LYS A 60 5.28 -13.36 17.92
C LYS A 60 6.22 -12.80 18.99
N ALA A 61 6.98 -11.76 18.64
CA ALA A 61 7.81 -11.00 19.57
C ALA A 61 7.07 -10.43 20.81
N ASP A 62 5.74 -10.24 20.77
CA ASP A 62 4.94 -9.80 21.93
C ASP A 62 4.58 -10.94 22.92
N GLY A 63 4.89 -12.20 22.58
CA GLY A 63 4.55 -13.39 23.35
C GLY A 63 3.18 -14.01 23.02
N SER A 64 2.44 -13.49 22.02
CA SER A 64 1.20 -14.10 21.55
C SER A 64 1.47 -15.33 20.68
N VAL A 65 0.70 -16.41 20.91
CA VAL A 65 0.81 -17.67 20.16
C VAL A 65 0.23 -17.50 18.75
N LEU A 66 0.96 -17.96 17.75
CA LEU A 66 0.57 -18.04 16.33
C LEU A 66 -0.08 -19.39 16.01
N ASP A 67 0.53 -20.48 16.48
CA ASP A 67 0.07 -21.86 16.32
C ASP A 67 0.70 -22.76 17.43
N SER A 68 0.05 -23.89 17.74
CA SER A 68 0.45 -24.85 18.77
C SER A 68 0.10 -26.29 18.34
N VAL A 69 1.11 -27.12 18.10
CA VAL A 69 0.95 -28.51 17.64
C VAL A 69 1.73 -29.50 18.50
N LYS A 70 1.40 -30.79 18.40
CA LYS A 70 2.19 -31.86 19.02
C LYS A 70 3.35 -32.30 18.13
N VAL A 71 4.42 -32.81 18.75
CA VAL A 71 5.51 -33.49 18.04
C VAL A 71 4.98 -34.78 17.40
N GLY A 72 5.37 -35.05 16.17
CA GLY A 72 5.02 -36.23 15.38
C GLY A 72 5.83 -37.47 15.74
N ALA A 73 5.44 -38.63 15.20
CA ALA A 73 6.13 -39.90 15.43
C ALA A 73 7.52 -39.97 14.75
N ASP A 74 7.80 -39.08 13.81
CA ASP A 74 9.12 -38.84 13.22
C ASP A 74 10.04 -38.02 14.14
N GLY A 75 9.47 -37.20 15.04
CA GLY A 75 10.16 -36.29 15.94
C GLY A 75 10.11 -34.82 15.51
N LYS A 76 9.35 -34.48 14.46
CA LYS A 76 9.18 -33.10 13.96
C LYS A 76 7.79 -32.55 14.30
N ALA A 77 7.61 -31.23 14.17
CA ALA A 77 6.34 -30.54 14.35
C ALA A 77 6.12 -29.56 13.18
N VAL A 78 4.97 -29.62 12.51
CA VAL A 78 4.65 -28.70 11.40
C VAL A 78 3.59 -27.71 11.87
N LEU A 79 4.00 -26.44 11.98
CA LEU A 79 3.15 -25.31 12.34
C LEU A 79 2.65 -24.62 11.06
N SER A 80 1.44 -24.06 11.08
CA SER A 80 0.85 -23.33 9.94
C SER A 80 0.15 -22.05 10.40
N PHE A 81 0.71 -20.90 10.02
CA PHE A 81 0.25 -19.59 10.48
C PHE A 81 0.44 -18.50 9.43
N VAL A 82 -0.29 -17.39 9.58
CA VAL A 82 -0.01 -16.16 8.83
C VAL A 82 1.29 -15.56 9.38
N ARG A 83 2.27 -15.31 8.51
CA ARG A 83 3.58 -14.77 8.92
C ARG A 83 3.38 -13.41 9.62
N PRO A 84 3.86 -13.23 10.88
CA PRO A 84 3.82 -11.94 11.53
C PRO A 84 4.88 -11.00 10.94
N GLU A 85 4.74 -9.71 11.25
CA GLU A 85 5.82 -8.74 11.09
C GLU A 85 6.79 -8.84 12.27
N GLY A 86 8.09 -8.84 11.98
CA GLY A 86 9.15 -8.92 12.99
C GLY A 86 9.48 -10.33 13.50
N PRO A 87 10.20 -10.44 14.63
CA PRO A 87 10.75 -11.71 15.11
C PRO A 87 9.70 -12.78 15.49
N ILE A 88 10.08 -14.04 15.26
CA ILE A 88 9.29 -15.23 15.61
C ILE A 88 10.05 -16.03 16.66
N VAL A 89 9.35 -16.52 17.68
CA VAL A 89 9.91 -17.50 18.64
C VAL A 89 9.32 -18.87 18.35
N ALA A 90 10.13 -19.82 17.90
CA ALA A 90 9.76 -21.23 17.90
C ALA A 90 10.10 -21.83 19.28
N ARG A 91 9.15 -22.51 19.91
CA ARG A 91 9.28 -23.01 21.30
C ARG A 91 8.86 -24.46 21.42
N VAL A 92 9.68 -25.29 22.07
CA VAL A 92 9.30 -26.63 22.54
C VAL A 92 8.87 -26.54 24.00
N LYS A 93 7.77 -27.20 24.39
CA LYS A 93 7.22 -27.18 25.76
C LYS A 93 7.23 -28.56 26.40
N GLY A 94 7.74 -28.60 27.62
CA GLY A 94 7.64 -29.75 28.51
C GLY A 94 6.22 -29.93 29.06
N ALA A 95 5.87 -31.19 29.34
CA ALA A 95 4.55 -31.63 29.76
C ALA A 95 4.64 -32.99 30.47
N ASP A 96 3.58 -33.42 31.14
CA ASP A 96 3.54 -34.73 31.78
C ASP A 96 3.69 -35.86 30.73
N GLY A 97 4.71 -36.70 30.89
CA GLY A 97 5.06 -37.75 29.94
C GLY A 97 5.70 -37.25 28.63
N CYS A 98 6.04 -35.96 28.51
CA CYS A 98 6.96 -35.46 27.48
C CYS A 98 8.38 -35.94 27.79
N GLN A 99 8.98 -36.64 26.85
CA GLN A 99 10.33 -37.20 26.99
C GLN A 99 11.15 -36.93 25.73
N TYR A 100 12.46 -36.86 25.94
CA TYR A 100 13.49 -36.77 24.90
C TYR A 100 14.50 -37.91 25.08
N PHE A 101 15.16 -38.34 24.01
CA PHE A 101 16.23 -39.35 24.12
C PHE A 101 17.57 -38.66 24.39
N ASP A 102 18.06 -38.77 25.62
CA ASP A 102 19.34 -38.18 26.00
C ASP A 102 20.49 -39.05 25.51
N GLU A 103 21.30 -38.53 24.59
CA GLU A 103 22.33 -39.32 23.89
C GLU A 103 23.50 -39.68 24.80
N ALA A 104 23.83 -38.81 25.76
CA ALA A 104 24.93 -39.00 26.70
C ALA A 104 24.58 -39.97 27.84
N ALA A 105 23.31 -40.03 28.26
CA ALA A 105 22.78 -41.04 29.18
C ALA A 105 22.25 -42.30 28.47
N ARG A 106 22.09 -42.25 27.14
CA ARG A 106 21.55 -43.30 26.26
C ARG A 106 20.14 -43.78 26.65
N ALA A 107 19.33 -42.89 27.22
CA ALA A 107 18.04 -43.22 27.78
C ALA A 107 17.01 -42.09 27.60
N PRO A 108 15.70 -42.41 27.54
CA PRO A 108 14.66 -41.40 27.66
C PRO A 108 14.78 -40.62 28.98
N LYS A 109 14.77 -39.29 28.92
CA LYS A 109 14.64 -38.38 30.06
C LYS A 109 13.37 -37.56 29.94
N ASP A 110 12.80 -37.19 31.08
CA ASP A 110 11.58 -36.37 31.15
C ASP A 110 11.89 -34.89 30.87
N PHE A 111 11.11 -34.27 29.98
CA PHE A 111 11.09 -32.82 29.79
C PHE A 111 9.82 -32.28 30.46
N VAL A 112 9.93 -32.05 31.77
CA VAL A 112 8.79 -31.83 32.67
C VAL A 112 8.02 -30.53 32.40
N ALA A 113 6.77 -30.48 32.84
CA ALA A 113 5.91 -29.31 32.72
C ALA A 113 6.58 -28.02 33.25
N GLY A 114 6.47 -26.94 32.47
CA GLY A 114 7.11 -25.65 32.77
C GLY A 114 8.52 -25.47 32.20
N ARG A 115 9.13 -26.52 31.61
CA ARG A 115 10.39 -26.38 30.84
C ARG A 115 10.13 -25.97 29.40
N VAL A 116 11.02 -25.14 28.85
CA VAL A 116 10.94 -24.65 27.47
C VAL A 116 12.30 -24.62 26.80
N LEU A 117 12.38 -25.04 25.54
CA LEU A 117 13.46 -24.65 24.62
C LEU A 117 12.90 -23.57 23.69
N ASN A 118 13.70 -22.55 23.38
CA ASN A 118 13.33 -21.48 22.47
C ASN A 118 14.31 -21.45 21.28
N ALA A 119 13.86 -20.91 20.15
CA ALA A 119 14.68 -20.39 19.08
C ALA A 119 14.09 -19.04 18.67
N LEU A 120 14.86 -17.97 18.88
CA LEU A 120 14.47 -16.62 18.48
C LEU A 120 14.98 -16.36 17.06
N LEU A 121 14.05 -16.20 16.13
CA LEU A 121 14.29 -16.01 14.70
C LEU A 121 14.05 -14.54 14.34
N THR A 122 14.99 -13.92 13.63
CA THR A 122 14.86 -12.56 13.07
C THR A 122 14.03 -12.51 11.79
N GLU A 123 13.84 -13.66 11.15
CA GLU A 123 13.19 -13.85 9.85
C GLU A 123 12.39 -15.17 9.84
N PHE A 124 11.46 -15.32 8.91
CA PHE A 124 10.74 -16.59 8.74
C PHE A 124 11.62 -17.65 8.08
N ARG A 125 11.65 -18.86 8.65
CA ARG A 125 12.31 -20.05 8.07
C ARG A 125 11.33 -21.21 7.95
N SER A 126 11.41 -21.96 6.86
CA SER A 126 10.53 -23.12 6.58
C SER A 126 10.95 -24.40 7.34
N GLU A 127 12.22 -24.51 7.73
CA GLU A 127 12.71 -25.52 8.67
C GLU A 127 13.51 -24.83 9.78
N VAL A 128 13.38 -25.32 11.03
CA VAL A 128 14.03 -24.74 12.23
C VAL A 128 14.41 -25.85 13.20
N GLY A 129 15.70 -26.01 13.50
CA GLY A 129 16.16 -26.73 14.69
C GLY A 129 15.87 -25.95 15.97
N VAL A 130 15.42 -26.62 17.05
CA VAL A 130 15.23 -26.00 18.37
C VAL A 130 15.88 -26.85 19.44
N HIS A 131 16.95 -26.33 20.06
CA HIS A 131 17.86 -27.07 20.94
C HIS A 131 18.52 -26.15 21.98
N VAL A 132 19.39 -26.69 22.84
CA VAL A 132 20.02 -25.91 23.92
C VAL A 132 20.78 -24.68 23.40
N LEU A 133 21.45 -24.79 22.24
CA LEU A 133 22.14 -23.64 21.62
C LEU A 133 21.19 -22.56 21.08
N THR A 134 20.04 -22.89 20.47
CA THR A 134 19.08 -21.84 20.07
C THR A 134 18.44 -21.17 21.29
N HIS A 135 18.29 -21.92 22.39
CA HIS A 135 17.80 -21.40 23.66
C HIS A 135 18.84 -20.50 24.35
N LEU A 136 20.13 -20.85 24.28
CA LEU A 136 21.25 -19.99 24.70
C LEU A 136 21.28 -18.67 23.93
N ALA A 137 21.22 -18.72 22.60
CA ALA A 137 21.17 -17.53 21.73
C ALA A 137 19.92 -16.64 21.96
N ALA A 138 18.85 -17.21 22.53
CA ALA A 138 17.64 -16.49 22.93
C ALA A 138 17.61 -16.10 24.43
N SER A 139 18.57 -16.57 25.23
CA SER A 139 18.64 -16.30 26.67
C SER A 139 19.00 -14.83 26.93
N GLY A 140 18.38 -14.21 27.92
CA GLY A 140 18.52 -12.76 28.19
C GLY A 140 17.83 -11.84 27.18
N LEU A 141 17.51 -12.31 25.96
CA LEU A 141 16.72 -11.58 24.97
C LEU A 141 15.21 -11.83 25.10
N LEU A 142 14.82 -12.88 25.80
CA LEU A 142 13.44 -13.31 26.03
C LEU A 142 13.08 -13.31 27.53
N THR A 143 11.89 -12.80 27.84
CA THR A 143 11.20 -13.01 29.13
C THR A 143 10.94 -14.51 29.37
N SER A 144 10.53 -14.90 30.59
CA SER A 144 10.08 -16.28 30.88
C SER A 144 8.80 -16.71 30.13
N ALA A 145 7.97 -15.76 29.68
CA ALA A 145 6.88 -16.01 28.72
C ALA A 145 7.39 -16.09 27.27
N GLY A 146 8.63 -15.69 27.04
CA GLY A 146 9.30 -15.44 25.75
C GLY A 146 8.56 -14.50 24.82
N LYS A 147 7.94 -13.47 25.40
CA LYS A 147 7.94 -12.13 24.81
C LYS A 147 9.39 -11.60 24.77
N LEU A 148 9.75 -10.84 23.72
CA LEU A 148 11.03 -10.17 23.58
C LEU A 148 11.25 -9.11 24.67
N GLU A 149 12.47 -9.02 25.21
CA GLU A 149 12.82 -8.03 26.22
C GLU A 149 12.85 -6.59 25.68
N THR A 150 12.61 -5.63 26.58
CA THR A 150 12.40 -4.23 26.19
C THR A 150 13.71 -3.57 25.76
N GLY A 151 13.78 -3.14 24.49
CA GLY A 151 14.97 -2.48 23.92
C GLY A 151 15.92 -3.41 23.15
N VAL A 152 15.61 -4.71 23.05
CA VAL A 152 16.37 -5.64 22.19
C VAL A 152 16.20 -5.24 20.72
N THR A 153 17.32 -5.07 20.01
CA THR A 153 17.34 -4.74 18.58
C THR A 153 17.53 -5.99 17.71
N PRO A 154 17.13 -5.98 16.42
CA PRO A 154 17.42 -7.08 15.49
C PRO A 154 18.92 -7.39 15.36
N GLN A 155 19.77 -6.37 15.53
CA GLN A 155 21.23 -6.52 15.54
C GLN A 155 21.72 -7.27 16.79
N ALA A 156 21.18 -6.97 17.97
CA ALA A 156 21.51 -7.71 19.20
C ALA A 156 21.08 -9.18 19.12
N ILE A 157 19.95 -9.47 18.47
CA ILE A 157 19.53 -10.85 18.19
C ILE A 157 20.53 -11.55 17.26
N ARG A 158 20.92 -10.91 16.13
CA ARG A 158 21.94 -11.47 15.21
C ARG A 158 23.29 -11.69 15.89
N ALA A 159 23.73 -10.76 16.73
CA ALA A 159 24.99 -10.90 17.47
C ALA A 159 24.97 -12.12 18.41
N GLY A 160 23.92 -12.32 19.20
CA GLY A 160 23.79 -13.50 20.08
C GLY A 160 23.66 -14.82 19.31
N GLN A 161 23.02 -14.80 18.14
CA GLN A 161 22.96 -15.95 17.22
C GLN A 161 24.36 -16.30 16.69
N GLU A 162 25.08 -15.33 16.10
CA GLU A 162 26.40 -15.58 15.52
C GLU A 162 27.47 -15.86 16.58
N GLU A 163 27.41 -15.25 17.76
CA GLU A 163 28.28 -15.60 18.89
C GLU A 163 28.08 -17.06 19.29
N THR A 164 26.81 -17.50 19.45
CA THR A 164 26.52 -18.90 19.79
C THR A 164 26.97 -19.86 18.68
N ARG A 165 26.79 -19.50 17.41
CA ARG A 165 27.27 -20.30 16.26
C ARG A 165 28.79 -20.40 16.25
N LEU A 166 29.49 -19.27 16.29
CA LEU A 166 30.95 -19.21 16.19
C LEU A 166 31.64 -19.83 17.41
N ARG A 167 31.03 -19.78 18.60
CA ARG A 167 31.55 -20.45 19.80
C ARG A 167 31.41 -21.96 19.73
N PHE A 168 30.23 -22.49 19.40
CA PHE A 168 29.91 -23.93 19.57
C PHE A 168 29.87 -24.76 18.29
N LEU A 169 29.65 -24.14 17.13
CA LEU A 169 29.48 -24.83 15.84
C LEU A 169 30.57 -24.46 14.83
N GLN A 170 31.15 -23.26 14.93
CA GLN A 170 32.17 -22.73 14.00
C GLN A 170 31.73 -22.88 12.52
N ASP A 171 32.60 -23.38 11.64
CA ASP A 171 32.33 -23.74 10.23
C ASP A 171 31.61 -25.11 10.09
N GLY A 172 31.09 -25.63 11.20
CA GLY A 172 30.48 -26.94 11.31
C GLY A 172 29.02 -27.00 10.85
N ALA A 173 28.18 -26.08 11.34
CA ALA A 173 26.75 -26.02 11.07
C ALA A 173 26.12 -24.64 11.36
N GLY A 174 24.95 -24.37 10.77
CA GLY A 174 24.12 -23.23 11.09
C GLY A 174 23.36 -23.43 12.41
N LEU A 175 23.15 -22.34 13.16
CA LEU A 175 22.51 -22.39 14.49
C LEU A 175 21.06 -22.92 14.47
N PHE A 176 20.37 -22.80 13.34
CA PHE A 176 18.97 -23.20 13.17
C PHE A 176 18.79 -24.41 12.23
N ASP A 177 19.88 -25.07 11.84
CA ASP A 177 19.81 -26.27 10.99
C ASP A 177 19.05 -27.39 11.72
N ALA A 178 18.33 -28.24 10.98
CA ALA A 178 17.66 -29.40 11.57
C ALA A 178 18.69 -30.55 11.78
N PRO A 179 19.04 -30.92 13.02
CA PRO A 179 20.04 -31.98 13.26
C PRO A 179 19.48 -33.38 13.02
N VAL A 180 20.40 -34.35 12.90
CA VAL A 180 20.05 -35.78 12.85
C VAL A 180 19.44 -36.22 14.20
N LEU A 181 18.17 -36.61 14.18
CA LEU A 181 17.46 -37.07 15.38
C LEU A 181 17.88 -38.49 15.79
N ILE A 182 18.37 -38.63 17.02
CA ILE A 182 18.70 -39.90 17.67
C ILE A 182 17.57 -40.21 18.66
N GLY A 183 16.89 -41.36 18.53
CA GLY A 183 15.72 -41.70 19.35
C GLY A 183 15.82 -43.01 20.14
N SER A 184 16.93 -43.73 20.00
CA SER A 184 17.16 -45.05 20.59
C SER A 184 18.64 -45.37 20.69
N GLU A 185 19.00 -46.33 21.56
CA GLU A 185 20.36 -46.89 21.65
C GLU A 185 20.88 -47.54 20.36
N SER A 186 20.02 -47.78 19.37
CA SER A 186 20.34 -48.34 18.06
C SER A 186 20.59 -47.30 16.96
N ASP A 187 20.17 -46.05 17.14
CA ASP A 187 20.33 -45.00 16.14
C ASP A 187 21.79 -44.50 16.10
N ARG A 188 22.32 -44.22 14.91
CA ARG A 188 23.73 -43.79 14.73
C ARG A 188 23.83 -42.64 13.75
N VAL A 189 24.78 -41.74 14.01
CA VAL A 189 25.16 -40.71 13.04
C VAL A 189 26.05 -41.36 11.97
N THR A 190 25.61 -41.31 10.71
CA THR A 190 26.19 -42.05 9.57
C THR A 190 26.86 -41.16 8.52
N SER A 191 26.88 -39.84 8.73
CA SER A 191 27.37 -38.83 7.78
C SER A 191 28.25 -37.78 8.49
N THR A 192 28.89 -36.90 7.72
CA THR A 192 29.78 -35.81 8.18
C THR A 192 29.28 -34.41 7.77
N ASP A 193 28.03 -34.33 7.36
CA ASP A 193 27.30 -33.10 7.03
C ASP A 193 27.02 -32.21 8.27
N PRO A 194 26.56 -30.96 8.07
CA PRO A 194 26.24 -30.04 9.17
C PRO A 194 25.23 -30.59 10.19
N ALA A 195 24.14 -31.21 9.74
CA ALA A 195 23.10 -31.79 10.60
C ALA A 195 23.66 -32.91 11.50
N SER A 196 24.61 -33.68 10.98
CA SER A 196 25.35 -34.72 11.71
C SER A 196 26.29 -34.12 12.75
N ARG A 197 27.04 -33.05 12.42
CA ARG A 197 27.93 -32.37 13.39
C ARG A 197 27.13 -31.71 14.50
N LEU A 198 26.03 -31.03 14.17
CA LEU A 198 25.14 -30.36 15.14
C LEU A 198 24.56 -31.37 16.14
N ALA A 199 24.03 -32.51 15.67
CA ALA A 199 23.53 -33.58 16.54
C ALA A 199 24.59 -34.05 17.54
N ILE A 200 25.85 -34.14 17.11
CA ILE A 200 26.95 -34.59 17.96
C ILE A 200 27.36 -33.53 18.98
N VAL A 201 27.46 -32.25 18.59
CA VAL A 201 27.72 -31.16 19.54
C VAL A 201 26.63 -31.16 20.62
N LEU A 202 25.36 -31.29 20.24
CA LEU A 202 24.25 -31.37 21.19
C LEU A 202 24.35 -32.59 22.12
N ALA A 203 24.76 -33.76 21.60
CA ALA A 203 25.04 -34.96 22.38
C ALA A 203 26.26 -34.85 23.32
N VAL A 204 27.26 -34.01 23.01
CA VAL A 204 28.32 -33.66 23.97
C VAL A 204 27.76 -32.79 25.07
N LEU A 205 26.99 -31.75 24.72
CA LEU A 205 26.46 -30.78 25.67
C LEU A 205 25.43 -31.40 26.64
N SER A 206 24.55 -32.30 26.19
CA SER A 206 23.67 -33.08 27.07
C SER A 206 24.44 -33.97 28.06
N GLY A 207 25.70 -34.27 27.75
CA GLY A 207 26.65 -34.95 28.62
C GLY A 207 27.47 -34.07 29.56
N LEU A 208 27.38 -32.73 29.43
CA LEU A 208 28.11 -31.75 30.26
C LEU A 208 27.18 -30.91 31.14
N VAL A 209 26.01 -30.53 30.65
CA VAL A 209 25.02 -29.68 31.35
C VAL A 209 23.64 -30.35 31.38
N ASP A 210 22.85 -30.05 32.41
CA ASP A 210 21.49 -30.60 32.54
C ASP A 210 20.51 -29.92 31.58
N VAL A 211 20.47 -30.43 30.34
CA VAL A 211 19.56 -29.94 29.28
C VAL A 211 18.06 -30.19 29.58
N SER A 212 17.70 -30.95 30.63
CA SER A 212 16.33 -31.00 31.14
C SER A 212 15.91 -29.71 31.86
N ASN A 213 16.87 -28.84 32.15
CA ASN A 213 16.72 -27.52 32.74
C ASN A 213 17.37 -26.45 31.83
N PRO A 214 16.76 -26.11 30.67
CA PRO A 214 17.41 -25.29 29.65
C PRO A 214 17.93 -23.93 30.13
N ASP A 215 17.22 -23.27 31.04
CA ASP A 215 17.62 -21.96 31.57
C ASP A 215 18.94 -22.05 32.37
N ALA A 216 19.10 -23.14 33.14
CA ALA A 216 20.34 -23.41 33.89
C ALA A 216 21.45 -23.96 32.98
N ALA A 217 21.10 -24.74 31.96
CA ALA A 217 22.05 -25.18 30.95
C ALA A 217 22.63 -23.99 30.18
N ALA A 218 21.80 -23.04 29.73
CA ALA A 218 22.26 -21.80 29.10
C ALA A 218 23.16 -20.97 30.04
N GLY A 219 22.77 -20.82 31.31
CA GLY A 219 23.59 -20.11 32.31
C GLY A 219 24.98 -20.74 32.54
N LEU A 220 25.13 -22.05 32.37
CA LEU A 220 26.44 -22.73 32.39
C LEU A 220 27.19 -22.56 31.07
N LEU A 221 26.51 -22.69 29.92
CA LEU A 221 27.11 -22.55 28.59
C LEU A 221 27.59 -21.13 28.26
N GLN A 222 27.15 -20.11 29.00
CA GLN A 222 27.72 -18.77 28.92
C GLN A 222 29.21 -18.75 29.32
N ASP A 223 29.61 -19.54 30.32
CA ASP A 223 31.01 -19.74 30.72
C ASP A 223 31.57 -21.02 30.08
N THR A 224 32.32 -20.87 28.98
CA THR A 224 32.93 -21.99 28.27
C THR A 224 34.16 -22.57 28.97
N ASP A 225 34.79 -21.86 29.92
CA ASP A 225 35.89 -22.44 30.72
C ASP A 225 35.35 -23.49 31.71
N SER A 226 34.08 -23.39 32.10
CA SER A 226 33.37 -24.43 32.85
C SER A 226 33.25 -25.77 32.08
N LEU A 227 33.41 -25.75 30.75
CA LEU A 227 33.28 -26.92 29.86
C LEU A 227 34.61 -27.65 29.61
N GLY A 228 35.61 -27.48 30.48
CA GLY A 228 36.97 -28.04 30.32
C GLY A 228 37.09 -29.57 30.17
N SER A 229 36.00 -30.33 30.25
CA SER A 229 35.91 -31.78 29.94
C SER A 229 35.34 -32.09 28.55
N PHE A 230 35.04 -31.10 27.70
CA PHE A 230 34.38 -31.28 26.40
C PHE A 230 35.06 -32.33 25.51
N ALA A 231 36.39 -32.28 25.35
CA ALA A 231 37.14 -33.25 24.56
C ALA A 231 37.07 -34.69 25.14
N THR A 232 37.00 -34.82 26.47
CA THR A 232 36.76 -36.11 27.13
C THR A 232 35.36 -36.60 26.81
N LYS A 233 34.34 -35.73 26.88
CA LYS A 233 32.94 -36.13 26.66
C LYS A 233 32.65 -36.47 25.18
N LEU A 234 33.26 -35.75 24.24
CA LEU A 234 33.27 -36.07 22.81
C LEU A 234 33.83 -37.48 22.51
N ALA A 235 34.81 -37.93 23.31
CA ALA A 235 35.37 -39.28 23.24
C ALA A 235 34.51 -40.33 23.96
N GLU A 236 33.81 -39.99 25.03
CA GLU A 236 32.87 -40.90 25.71
C GLU A 236 31.64 -41.23 24.83
N ILE A 237 31.08 -40.25 24.11
CA ILE A 237 29.95 -40.48 23.19
C ILE A 237 30.37 -41.18 21.87
N ALA A 238 31.57 -41.74 21.81
CA ALA A 238 32.12 -42.50 20.68
C ALA A 238 31.16 -43.54 20.07
N GLU A 239 30.32 -44.17 20.90
CA GLU A 239 29.38 -45.19 20.44
C GLU A 239 28.13 -44.64 19.73
N VAL A 240 27.91 -43.31 19.69
CA VAL A 240 26.83 -42.66 18.92
C VAL A 240 27.14 -42.60 17.42
N TYR A 241 28.43 -42.68 17.06
CA TYR A 241 28.89 -42.63 15.67
C TYR A 241 28.79 -44.00 14.99
N ALA A 242 28.52 -44.02 13.68
CA ALA A 242 28.85 -45.18 12.88
C ALA A 242 30.40 -45.28 12.71
N PRO A 243 31.02 -46.47 12.87
CA PRO A 243 32.49 -46.60 12.83
C PRO A 243 33.18 -46.09 11.55
N ALA A 244 32.44 -45.98 10.44
CA ALA A 244 32.94 -45.46 9.18
C ALA A 244 33.17 -43.93 9.15
N VAL A 245 32.47 -43.16 10.00
CA VAL A 245 32.54 -41.68 10.04
C VAL A 245 33.14 -41.12 11.32
N GLN A 246 33.22 -41.93 12.38
CA GLN A 246 33.74 -41.55 13.71
C GLN A 246 35.04 -40.73 13.67
N ALA A 247 36.06 -41.20 12.95
CA ALA A 247 37.36 -40.54 12.92
C ALA A 247 37.33 -39.17 12.22
N GLU A 248 36.49 -39.00 11.20
CA GLU A 248 36.33 -37.73 10.48
C GLU A 248 35.49 -36.74 11.29
N LEU A 249 34.45 -37.22 11.99
CA LEU A 249 33.60 -36.40 12.85
C LEU A 249 34.37 -35.83 14.06
N VAL A 250 35.10 -36.68 14.79
CA VAL A 250 35.90 -36.25 15.94
C VAL A 250 37.04 -35.30 15.52
N ALA A 251 37.55 -35.42 14.30
CA ALA A 251 38.53 -34.49 13.73
C ALA A 251 37.94 -33.16 13.20
N LYS A 252 36.60 -33.01 13.20
CA LYS A 252 35.86 -31.83 12.72
C LYS A 252 35.05 -31.11 13.81
N ILE A 253 35.11 -31.57 15.05
CA ILE A 253 34.39 -30.99 16.18
C ILE A 253 35.44 -30.51 17.19
N GLU A 254 35.62 -29.19 17.23
CA GLU A 254 36.52 -28.53 18.19
C GLU A 254 35.84 -28.29 19.54
N ALA A 255 36.63 -27.88 20.53
CA ALA A 255 36.09 -27.39 21.79
C ALA A 255 35.46 -25.98 21.63
N PRO A 256 34.44 -25.62 22.42
CA PRO A 256 33.82 -24.30 22.33
C PRO A 256 34.80 -23.15 22.58
N LYS A 257 34.72 -22.09 21.77
CA LYS A 257 35.50 -20.85 21.96
C LYS A 257 34.91 -19.96 23.07
N SER A 258 35.75 -19.14 23.72
CA SER A 258 35.28 -18.07 24.61
C SER A 258 34.61 -16.93 23.82
N VAL A 259 33.92 -16.02 24.52
CA VAL A 259 33.27 -14.84 23.90
C VAL A 259 34.33 -13.94 23.26
N GLU A 260 35.41 -13.66 23.98
CA GLU A 260 36.53 -12.81 23.55
C GLU A 260 37.22 -13.39 22.32
N ALA A 261 37.28 -14.72 22.21
CA ALA A 261 37.87 -15.44 21.09
C ALA A 261 37.01 -15.48 19.81
N VAL A 262 35.80 -14.90 19.83
CA VAL A 262 34.93 -14.71 18.64
C VAL A 262 34.41 -13.29 18.46
N THR A 263 34.75 -12.34 19.34
CA THR A 263 34.12 -11.00 19.34
C THR A 263 34.34 -10.26 18.00
N ASP A 264 35.53 -10.41 17.41
CA ASP A 264 35.86 -9.82 16.11
C ASP A 264 35.14 -10.59 14.98
N ASP A 265 35.22 -11.93 14.95
CA ASP A 265 34.50 -12.81 14.00
C ASP A 265 32.98 -12.51 13.96
N VAL A 266 32.35 -12.31 15.12
CA VAL A 266 30.92 -11.96 15.26
C VAL A 266 30.65 -10.57 14.69
N THR A 267 31.55 -9.62 14.94
CA THR A 267 31.43 -8.25 14.44
C THR A 267 31.52 -8.21 12.91
N GLU A 268 32.37 -9.04 12.32
CA GLU A 268 32.50 -9.21 10.86
C GLU A 268 31.27 -9.90 10.26
N ALA A 269 30.84 -11.06 10.80
CA ALA A 269 29.68 -11.80 10.30
C ALA A 269 28.36 -11.00 10.37
N VAL A 270 28.13 -10.24 11.45
CA VAL A 270 26.98 -9.33 11.54
C VAL A 270 27.06 -8.24 10.46
N TYR A 271 28.25 -7.70 10.21
CA TYR A 271 28.50 -6.62 9.26
C TYR A 271 28.30 -7.03 7.80
N GLU A 272 28.78 -8.21 7.39
CA GLU A 272 28.48 -8.79 6.07
C GLU A 272 26.96 -8.94 5.86
N SER A 273 26.24 -9.43 6.87
CA SER A 273 24.77 -9.56 6.80
C SER A 273 24.06 -8.21 6.67
N GLU A 274 24.59 -7.14 7.25
CA GLU A 274 24.04 -5.78 7.12
C GLU A 274 24.33 -5.17 5.73
N ILE A 275 25.47 -5.51 5.11
CA ILE A 275 25.76 -5.19 3.71
C ILE A 275 24.81 -5.92 2.76
N ASP A 276 24.61 -7.24 2.91
CA ASP A 276 23.69 -8.00 2.04
C ASP A 276 22.24 -7.55 2.16
N GLN A 277 21.83 -7.12 3.35
CA GLN A 277 20.55 -6.43 3.54
C GLN A 277 20.51 -5.11 2.76
N ALA A 278 21.53 -4.26 2.84
CA ALA A 278 21.58 -3.02 2.05
C ALA A 278 21.55 -3.28 0.54
N ARG A 279 22.28 -4.29 0.03
CA ARG A 279 22.19 -4.75 -1.37
C ARG A 279 20.75 -5.15 -1.73
N THR A 280 20.08 -5.90 -0.86
CA THR A 280 18.68 -6.32 -1.04
C THR A 280 17.71 -5.15 -1.07
N MET A 281 17.91 -4.13 -0.22
CA MET A 281 17.11 -2.90 -0.21
C MET A 281 17.26 -2.12 -1.53
N LEU A 282 18.50 -1.88 -1.96
CA LEU A 282 18.82 -1.17 -3.21
C LEU A 282 18.25 -1.92 -4.43
N ARG A 283 18.35 -3.25 -4.42
CA ARG A 283 17.79 -4.11 -5.47
C ARG A 283 16.26 -3.99 -5.56
N ALA A 284 15.55 -3.97 -4.43
CA ALA A 284 14.10 -3.80 -4.42
C ALA A 284 13.66 -2.41 -4.94
N LEU A 285 14.39 -1.34 -4.57
CA LEU A 285 14.15 0.02 -5.09
C LEU A 285 14.30 0.05 -6.63
N ARG A 286 15.39 -0.53 -7.15
CA ARG A 286 15.69 -0.61 -8.59
C ARG A 286 14.69 -1.48 -9.36
N GLU A 287 14.46 -2.70 -8.90
CA GLU A 287 13.74 -3.72 -9.68
C GLU A 287 12.21 -3.66 -9.54
N GLN A 288 11.67 -2.88 -8.59
CA GLN A 288 10.22 -2.73 -8.41
C GLN A 288 9.74 -1.28 -8.54
N ILE A 289 10.38 -0.32 -7.86
CA ILE A 289 9.90 1.07 -7.91
C ILE A 289 10.23 1.73 -9.26
N LEU A 290 11.48 1.63 -9.75
CA LEU A 290 11.81 2.15 -11.09
C LEU A 290 11.10 1.38 -12.23
N ALA A 291 10.70 0.13 -11.99
CA ALA A 291 9.87 -0.65 -12.91
C ALA A 291 8.41 -0.17 -12.94
N MET A 292 7.89 0.35 -11.82
CA MET A 292 6.59 1.00 -11.76
C MET A 292 6.61 2.41 -12.37
N SER A 293 7.58 3.25 -12.02
CA SER A 293 7.72 4.60 -12.57
C SER A 293 9.14 5.17 -12.43
N ASN A 294 9.58 5.97 -13.41
CA ASN A 294 10.92 6.56 -13.40
C ASN A 294 11.00 7.88 -14.22
N ASP A 295 12.09 8.65 -14.03
CA ASP A 295 12.36 9.92 -14.72
C ASP A 295 12.34 9.85 -16.27
N SER A 296 12.36 8.66 -16.88
CA SER A 296 12.26 8.47 -18.33
C SER A 296 10.84 8.18 -18.85
N GLY A 297 9.84 8.06 -17.97
CA GLY A 297 8.46 7.75 -18.34
C GLY A 297 8.27 6.33 -18.89
N THR A 298 9.15 5.39 -18.53
CA THR A 298 9.17 4.03 -19.08
C THR A 298 8.65 2.96 -18.11
N GLY A 299 8.27 3.32 -16.89
CA GLY A 299 7.65 2.40 -15.94
C GLY A 299 6.27 1.90 -16.39
N SER A 300 5.73 0.90 -15.71
CA SER A 300 4.39 0.39 -16.00
C SER A 300 3.31 1.42 -15.71
N LEU A 301 3.37 2.11 -14.57
CA LEU A 301 2.42 3.16 -14.20
C LEU A 301 2.54 4.37 -15.13
N ASP A 302 3.74 4.72 -15.59
CA ASP A 302 3.96 5.83 -16.55
C ASP A 302 3.17 5.59 -17.85
N LYS A 303 3.33 4.39 -18.43
CA LYS A 303 2.66 3.98 -19.68
C LYS A 303 1.14 3.89 -19.52
N GLN A 304 0.69 3.41 -18.37
CA GLN A 304 -0.74 3.23 -18.10
C GLN A 304 -1.39 4.58 -17.76
N TYR A 305 -0.67 5.49 -17.09
CA TYR A 305 -1.08 6.89 -16.91
C TYR A 305 -1.17 7.62 -18.25
N GLU A 306 -0.15 7.56 -19.12
CA GLU A 306 -0.22 8.23 -20.42
C GLU A 306 -1.32 7.63 -21.31
N ARG A 307 -1.52 6.31 -21.32
CA ARG A 307 -2.65 5.69 -22.03
C ARG A 307 -4.00 6.11 -21.46
N MET A 308 -4.16 6.08 -20.13
CA MET A 308 -5.35 6.55 -19.42
C MET A 308 -5.60 8.03 -19.75
N ARG A 309 -4.56 8.87 -19.71
CA ARG A 309 -4.61 10.29 -20.03
C ARG A 309 -5.07 10.55 -21.47
N ASN A 310 -4.59 9.79 -22.45
CA ASN A 310 -5.07 9.93 -23.83
C ASN A 310 -6.55 9.48 -23.97
N GLU A 311 -7.05 8.64 -23.06
CA GLU A 311 -8.46 8.25 -22.97
C GLU A 311 -9.29 9.12 -22.00
N THR A 312 -8.66 10.02 -21.22
CA THR A 312 -9.32 10.95 -20.27
C THR A 312 -9.22 12.42 -20.64
N THR A 313 -8.25 12.83 -21.47
CA THR A 313 -8.12 14.24 -21.91
C THR A 313 -9.32 14.69 -22.75
N ASN A 314 -10.02 13.71 -23.35
CA ASN A 314 -11.16 13.89 -24.24
C ASN A 314 -12.50 13.53 -23.56
N GLN A 315 -12.55 13.38 -22.22
CA GLN A 315 -13.67 12.70 -21.55
C GLN A 315 -14.97 13.49 -21.41
N LEU A 316 -16.01 12.70 -21.11
CA LEU A 316 -17.27 13.14 -20.52
C LEU A 316 -17.00 13.90 -19.21
N GLU A 317 -17.09 15.23 -19.23
CA GLU A 317 -17.14 16.01 -18.00
C GLU A 317 -18.46 15.70 -17.28
N LEU A 318 -18.40 14.88 -16.23
CA LEU A 318 -19.61 14.36 -15.60
C LEU A 318 -20.50 15.47 -15.01
N LEU A 319 -19.93 16.52 -14.43
CA LEU A 319 -20.72 17.61 -13.82
C LEU A 319 -21.34 18.51 -14.88
N GLY A 320 -20.54 19.06 -15.81
CA GLY A 320 -21.07 19.83 -16.94
C GLY A 320 -22.12 19.07 -17.75
N ALA A 321 -21.94 17.77 -17.98
CA ALA A 321 -22.93 16.93 -18.64
C ALA A 321 -24.25 16.78 -17.86
N ILE A 322 -24.22 16.90 -16.53
CA ILE A 322 -25.44 16.94 -15.71
C ILE A 322 -26.04 18.34 -15.69
N ASP A 323 -25.23 19.40 -15.65
CA ASP A 323 -25.69 20.79 -15.65
C ASP A 323 -26.39 21.17 -16.98
N GLU A 324 -25.89 20.69 -18.13
CA GLU A 324 -26.60 20.75 -19.43
C GLU A 324 -27.99 20.12 -19.34
N LEU A 325 -28.07 18.91 -18.75
CA LEU A 325 -29.31 18.13 -18.62
C LEU A 325 -30.24 18.72 -17.53
N GLU A 326 -29.71 19.48 -16.57
CA GLU A 326 -30.49 20.16 -15.54
C GLU A 326 -31.35 21.26 -16.15
N VAL A 327 -30.82 22.05 -17.10
CA VAL A 327 -31.56 23.12 -17.80
C VAL A 327 -32.82 22.54 -18.48
N LEU A 328 -32.65 21.42 -19.20
CA LEU A 328 -33.75 20.72 -19.86
C LEU A 328 -34.75 20.13 -18.84
N THR A 329 -34.25 19.60 -17.73
CA THR A 329 -35.06 19.06 -16.63
C THR A 329 -35.90 20.13 -15.95
N LYS A 330 -35.32 21.30 -15.65
CA LYS A 330 -36.03 22.45 -15.10
C LYS A 330 -37.14 22.92 -16.05
N ALA A 331 -36.87 23.04 -17.35
CA ALA A 331 -37.89 23.43 -18.34
C ALA A 331 -39.03 22.40 -18.44
N ALA A 332 -38.71 21.10 -18.49
CA ALA A 332 -39.71 20.04 -18.49
C ALA A 332 -40.56 20.02 -17.19
N SER A 333 -39.97 20.37 -16.04
CA SER A 333 -40.69 20.49 -14.76
C SER A 333 -41.82 21.52 -14.82
N VAL A 334 -41.60 22.66 -15.50
CA VAL A 334 -42.59 23.71 -15.73
C VAL A 334 -43.63 23.30 -16.77
N MET A 335 -43.21 22.70 -17.89
CA MET A 335 -44.11 22.17 -18.91
C MET A 335 -45.07 21.10 -18.36
N LEU A 336 -44.66 20.31 -17.37
CA LEU A 336 -45.48 19.27 -16.75
C LEU A 336 -46.18 19.70 -15.45
N GLY A 337 -45.70 20.74 -14.76
CA GLY A 337 -46.21 21.17 -13.46
C GLY A 337 -45.78 20.28 -12.29
N VAL A 338 -44.61 19.66 -12.38
CA VAL A 338 -44.06 18.72 -11.39
C VAL A 338 -42.61 19.08 -11.10
N TYR A 339 -42.31 19.57 -9.89
CA TYR A 339 -40.95 20.01 -9.56
C TYR A 339 -40.06 18.85 -9.06
N PRO A 340 -38.78 18.81 -9.48
CA PRO A 340 -37.76 18.13 -8.70
C PRO A 340 -37.46 18.97 -7.44
N GLY A 341 -38.01 18.54 -6.31
CA GLY A 341 -37.94 19.25 -5.02
C GLY A 341 -39.33 19.57 -4.46
N ALA A 342 -39.45 19.72 -3.14
CA ALA A 342 -40.77 19.79 -2.47
C ALA A 342 -41.51 21.15 -2.59
N ALA A 343 -41.14 21.99 -3.55
CA ALA A 343 -41.78 23.28 -3.84
C ALA A 343 -42.86 23.14 -4.92
N ALA A 344 -43.79 24.10 -4.99
CA ALA A 344 -44.74 24.19 -6.09
C ALA A 344 -44.07 24.85 -7.31
N VAL A 345 -44.24 24.26 -8.50
CA VAL A 345 -43.79 24.89 -9.75
C VAL A 345 -44.67 26.09 -10.08
N ASP A 346 -44.05 27.22 -10.43
CA ASP A 346 -44.77 28.29 -11.11
C ASP A 346 -44.94 27.94 -12.60
N THR A 347 -46.07 27.31 -12.93
CA THR A 347 -46.44 26.97 -14.32
C THR A 347 -46.82 28.18 -15.17
N THR A 348 -46.66 29.41 -14.67
CA THR A 348 -46.82 30.64 -15.46
C THR A 348 -45.49 31.20 -15.97
N GLN A 349 -44.35 30.60 -15.59
CA GLN A 349 -43.03 30.95 -16.13
C GLN A 349 -42.96 30.72 -17.63
N THR A 350 -42.63 31.78 -18.37
CA THR A 350 -42.32 31.74 -19.82
C THR A 350 -40.83 31.59 -20.10
N PHE A 351 -39.99 31.57 -19.06
CA PHE A 351 -38.54 31.39 -19.20
C PHE A 351 -37.96 30.68 -17.97
N VAL A 352 -36.95 29.83 -18.19
CA VAL A 352 -36.20 29.09 -17.16
C VAL A 352 -34.70 29.28 -17.39
N TRP A 353 -33.93 29.54 -16.34
CA TRP A 353 -32.46 29.61 -16.38
C TRP A 353 -31.81 28.46 -15.59
N GLY A 354 -30.58 28.13 -15.97
CA GLY A 354 -29.62 27.33 -15.21
C GLY A 354 -28.21 27.83 -15.48
N TYR A 355 -27.19 27.11 -14.99
CA TYR A 355 -25.79 27.54 -15.12
C TYR A 355 -25.34 27.57 -16.59
N GLU A 356 -25.46 26.43 -17.28
CA GLU A 356 -25.09 26.29 -18.70
C GLU A 356 -26.23 26.60 -19.68
N GLY A 357 -27.23 27.42 -19.34
CA GLY A 357 -28.26 27.73 -20.33
C GLY A 357 -29.59 28.28 -19.84
N GLY A 358 -30.53 28.35 -20.78
CA GLY A 358 -31.92 28.75 -20.51
C GLY A 358 -32.89 28.31 -21.59
N CYS A 359 -34.18 28.24 -21.22
CA CYS A 359 -35.27 27.80 -22.08
C CYS A 359 -36.42 28.82 -22.09
N GLU A 360 -36.84 29.24 -23.28
CA GLU A 360 -38.10 29.95 -23.48
C GLU A 360 -39.25 28.94 -23.56
N ILE A 361 -40.24 29.06 -22.68
CA ILE A 361 -41.41 28.18 -22.63
C ILE A 361 -42.53 28.80 -23.45
N GLN A 362 -42.96 28.06 -24.46
CA GLN A 362 -43.86 28.52 -25.51
C GLN A 362 -45.22 27.80 -25.42
N SER A 363 -46.20 28.26 -26.19
CA SER A 363 -47.47 27.55 -26.41
C SER A 363 -48.20 27.11 -25.11
N ALA A 364 -48.12 27.92 -24.06
CA ALA A 364 -48.65 27.63 -22.71
C ALA A 364 -48.14 26.29 -22.10
N GLY A 365 -46.84 25.99 -22.28
CA GLY A 365 -46.20 24.80 -21.73
C GLY A 365 -46.34 23.54 -22.60
N ALA A 366 -46.82 23.67 -23.84
CA ALA A 366 -46.84 22.58 -24.81
C ALA A 366 -45.47 22.32 -25.46
N SER A 367 -44.65 23.36 -25.61
CA SER A 367 -43.28 23.29 -26.18
C SER A 367 -42.34 24.28 -25.49
N ALA A 368 -41.04 24.09 -25.63
CA ALA A 368 -40.02 25.07 -25.22
C ALA A 368 -38.81 25.05 -26.17
N ALA A 369 -38.12 26.18 -26.27
CA ALA A 369 -36.89 26.34 -27.04
C ALA A 369 -35.73 26.63 -26.08
N CYS A 370 -34.80 25.68 -25.96
CA CYS A 370 -33.66 25.75 -25.05
C CYS A 370 -32.36 26.10 -25.79
N ARG A 371 -31.53 26.91 -25.15
CA ARG A 371 -30.14 27.19 -25.53
C ARG A 371 -29.23 26.76 -24.39
N ILE A 372 -28.31 25.85 -24.72
CA ILE A 372 -27.27 25.38 -23.80
C ILE A 372 -25.95 25.99 -24.25
N TYR A 373 -25.26 26.67 -23.33
CA TYR A 373 -23.94 27.26 -23.55
C TYR A 373 -22.85 26.20 -23.35
N ARG A 374 -21.75 26.39 -24.07
CA ARG A 374 -20.52 25.58 -24.02
C ARG A 374 -19.34 26.49 -24.35
N ASP A 375 -18.12 26.07 -24.04
CA ASP A 375 -16.95 26.83 -24.50
C ASP A 375 -16.88 26.85 -26.04
N GLY A 376 -16.91 28.04 -26.62
CA GLY A 376 -16.93 28.26 -28.06
C GLY A 376 -18.23 27.94 -28.83
N SER A 377 -19.27 27.34 -28.22
CA SER A 377 -20.50 26.94 -28.93
C SER A 377 -21.82 27.16 -28.16
N VAL A 378 -22.96 27.03 -28.86
CA VAL A 378 -24.30 26.94 -28.29
C VAL A 378 -25.09 25.82 -28.97
N LEU A 379 -25.69 24.92 -28.18
CA LEU A 379 -26.67 23.95 -28.65
C LEU A 379 -28.09 24.57 -28.62
N GLU A 380 -28.87 24.38 -29.69
CA GLU A 380 -30.33 24.59 -29.66
C GLU A 380 -31.07 23.26 -29.52
N VAL A 381 -31.84 23.12 -28.45
CA VAL A 381 -32.66 21.93 -28.13
C VAL A 381 -34.13 22.32 -28.10
N GLY A 382 -34.95 21.66 -28.92
CA GLY A 382 -36.41 21.75 -28.85
C GLY A 382 -36.97 20.76 -27.83
N LEU A 383 -37.93 21.20 -27.03
CA LEU A 383 -38.70 20.37 -26.10
C LEU A 383 -40.18 20.37 -26.48
N ASP A 384 -40.81 19.19 -26.54
CA ASP A 384 -42.22 19.01 -26.89
C ASP A 384 -42.94 18.10 -25.89
N LYS A 385 -44.11 18.51 -25.41
CA LYS A 385 -44.91 17.74 -24.43
C LYS A 385 -45.60 16.54 -25.09
N THR A 386 -45.34 15.33 -24.60
CA THR A 386 -45.86 14.09 -25.18
C THR A 386 -47.26 13.74 -24.64
N THR A 387 -47.98 12.90 -25.38
CA THR A 387 -49.32 12.43 -25.02
C THR A 387 -49.34 11.44 -23.84
N ASP A 388 -48.19 10.86 -23.47
CA ASP A 388 -48.04 9.97 -22.32
C ASP A 388 -47.53 10.69 -21.04
N GLY A 389 -47.49 12.02 -21.04
CA GLY A 389 -47.17 12.83 -19.86
C GLY A 389 -45.68 13.07 -19.61
N ARG A 390 -44.85 12.94 -20.65
CA ARG A 390 -43.42 13.27 -20.64
C ARG A 390 -43.15 14.55 -21.44
N VAL A 391 -41.89 14.96 -21.50
CA VAL A 391 -41.38 15.91 -22.49
C VAL A 391 -40.35 15.19 -23.35
N GLY A 392 -40.53 15.19 -24.66
CA GLY A 392 -39.52 14.75 -25.61
C GLY A 392 -38.53 15.86 -25.88
N TRP A 393 -37.25 15.53 -26.05
CA TRP A 393 -36.25 16.46 -26.59
C TRP A 393 -35.84 16.10 -28.00
N ASN A 394 -35.51 17.11 -28.79
CA ASN A 394 -34.85 16.99 -30.08
C ASN A 394 -33.77 18.07 -30.18
N LEU A 395 -32.50 17.66 -30.21
CA LEU A 395 -31.38 18.55 -30.52
C LEU A 395 -31.46 18.96 -31.99
N VAL A 396 -31.38 20.27 -32.26
CA VAL A 396 -31.58 20.86 -33.59
C VAL A 396 -30.24 21.16 -34.26
N ARG A 397 -29.39 21.97 -33.63
CA ARG A 397 -28.07 22.36 -34.15
C ARG A 397 -27.12 22.83 -33.04
N GLU A 398 -25.82 22.83 -33.34
CA GLU A 398 -24.78 23.54 -32.60
C GLU A 398 -24.26 24.71 -33.45
N GLU A 399 -24.22 25.92 -32.88
CA GLU A 399 -23.67 27.13 -33.49
C GLU A 399 -22.30 27.47 -32.86
N PHE A 400 -21.27 27.68 -33.67
CA PHE A 400 -19.90 27.92 -33.21
C PHE A 400 -19.44 29.38 -33.35
N TRP A 401 -18.98 29.96 -32.25
CA TRP A 401 -18.53 31.35 -32.15
C TRP A 401 -17.04 31.44 -32.45
N GLY A 402 -16.68 31.86 -33.67
CA GLY A 402 -15.30 31.84 -34.20
C GLY A 402 -14.28 32.81 -33.57
N ALA A 403 -14.39 33.13 -32.27
CA ALA A 403 -13.53 34.06 -31.54
C ALA A 403 -12.08 33.58 -31.40
N TYR A 404 -11.85 32.27 -31.33
CA TYR A 404 -10.52 31.65 -31.33
C TYR A 404 -10.38 30.69 -32.51
N GLY A 405 -9.45 30.99 -33.43
CA GLY A 405 -9.09 30.11 -34.56
C GLY A 405 -9.82 30.37 -35.89
N GLY A 406 -10.93 31.12 -35.91
CA GLY A 406 -11.53 31.64 -37.14
C GLY A 406 -12.50 30.72 -37.90
N ASN A 407 -12.86 29.56 -37.33
CA ASN A 407 -14.01 28.79 -37.82
C ASN A 407 -15.29 29.31 -37.18
N SER A 408 -16.16 29.95 -37.95
CA SER A 408 -17.60 30.05 -37.65
C SER A 408 -18.36 29.00 -38.45
N GLY A 409 -19.37 28.39 -37.86
CA GLY A 409 -20.09 27.28 -38.49
C GLY A 409 -21.30 26.81 -37.69
N GLU A 410 -22.04 25.89 -38.31
CA GLU A 410 -23.25 25.27 -37.78
C GLU A 410 -23.17 23.76 -38.02
N THR A 411 -23.52 22.96 -37.01
CA THR A 411 -23.69 21.50 -37.15
C THR A 411 -25.14 21.15 -36.84
N ALA A 412 -25.90 20.77 -37.87
CA ALA A 412 -27.29 20.31 -37.71
C ALA A 412 -27.34 18.83 -37.27
N TYR A 413 -28.22 18.51 -36.33
CA TYR A 413 -28.39 17.16 -35.80
C TYR A 413 -29.64 16.48 -36.36
N THR A 414 -29.65 15.15 -36.37
CA THR A 414 -30.80 14.33 -36.77
C THR A 414 -30.74 12.99 -36.03
N GLY A 415 -31.82 12.62 -35.34
CA GLY A 415 -31.87 11.41 -34.50
C GLY A 415 -31.30 11.57 -33.09
N TYR A 416 -30.99 12.80 -32.66
CA TYR A 416 -30.52 13.14 -31.31
C TYR A 416 -31.72 13.52 -30.45
N THR A 417 -32.47 12.50 -30.04
CA THR A 417 -33.77 12.62 -29.36
C THR A 417 -33.84 11.77 -28.10
N GLY A 418 -34.77 12.11 -27.20
CA GLY A 418 -35.01 11.38 -25.96
C GLY A 418 -36.26 11.87 -25.22
N THR A 419 -36.44 11.41 -23.99
CA THR A 419 -37.59 11.79 -23.14
C THR A 419 -37.19 12.05 -21.69
N ILE A 420 -37.78 13.09 -21.10
CA ILE A 420 -37.80 13.42 -19.67
C ILE A 420 -39.18 13.04 -19.12
N GLY A 421 -39.23 12.06 -18.21
CA GLY A 421 -40.43 11.70 -17.46
C GLY A 421 -40.23 11.91 -15.96
N PHE A 422 -41.29 12.18 -15.21
CA PHE A 422 -41.20 12.42 -13.75
C PHE A 422 -41.91 11.34 -12.95
N THR A 423 -41.24 10.82 -11.91
CA THR A 423 -41.82 9.92 -10.90
C THR A 423 -41.68 10.58 -9.54
N GLY A 424 -42.74 11.25 -9.07
CA GLY A 424 -42.64 12.14 -7.91
C GLY A 424 -41.71 13.31 -8.21
N THR A 425 -40.67 13.49 -7.39
CA THR A 425 -39.63 14.54 -7.58
C THR A 425 -38.45 14.09 -8.42
N THR A 426 -38.42 12.85 -8.92
CA THR A 426 -37.29 12.31 -9.69
C THR A 426 -37.59 12.38 -11.19
N ALA A 427 -36.69 13.02 -11.94
CA ALA A 427 -36.71 13.11 -13.39
C ALA A 427 -35.88 11.97 -13.99
N ARG A 428 -36.50 11.16 -14.84
CA ARG A 428 -35.87 10.12 -15.66
C ARG A 428 -35.58 10.68 -17.04
N LEU A 429 -34.30 10.84 -17.39
CA LEU A 429 -33.83 11.26 -18.70
C LEU A 429 -33.32 10.04 -19.47
N SER A 430 -33.84 9.82 -20.68
CA SER A 430 -33.44 8.69 -21.53
C SER A 430 -33.40 9.06 -23.01
N GLY A 431 -32.27 8.85 -23.71
CA GLY A 431 -32.16 9.12 -25.15
C GLY A 431 -30.73 9.24 -25.70
N ARG A 432 -30.64 9.70 -26.95
CA ARG A 432 -29.39 10.04 -27.65
C ARG A 432 -29.20 11.55 -27.62
N TYR A 433 -28.11 12.01 -27.01
CA TYR A 433 -27.78 13.42 -26.83
C TYR A 433 -26.48 13.79 -27.56
N ALA A 434 -26.16 15.08 -27.63
CA ALA A 434 -24.94 15.61 -28.22
C ALA A 434 -23.68 14.89 -27.69
N PRO A 435 -22.58 14.86 -28.46
CA PRO A 435 -21.26 14.59 -27.90
C PRO A 435 -21.00 15.48 -26.68
N MET A 436 -20.65 14.85 -25.57
CA MET A 436 -20.15 15.47 -24.33
C MET A 436 -18.70 15.03 -24.06
N ALA A 437 -18.05 14.40 -25.05
CA ALA A 437 -16.69 13.87 -25.03
C ALA A 437 -16.10 14.03 -26.45
N GLU A 438 -14.84 14.42 -26.57
CA GLU A 438 -14.21 14.65 -27.88
C GLU A 438 -13.99 13.33 -28.62
N GLY A 439 -14.36 13.30 -29.91
CA GLY A 439 -14.28 12.10 -30.75
C GLY A 439 -15.48 11.16 -30.64
N ALA A 440 -16.39 11.38 -29.68
CA ALA A 440 -17.67 10.69 -29.65
C ALA A 440 -18.62 11.20 -30.75
N ALA A 441 -19.40 10.30 -31.33
CA ALA A 441 -20.48 10.66 -32.24
C ALA A 441 -21.75 11.06 -31.48
N ALA A 442 -21.99 10.48 -30.29
CA ALA A 442 -23.11 10.85 -29.43
C ALA A 442 -22.84 10.47 -27.96
N THR A 443 -23.66 11.02 -27.06
CA THR A 443 -23.75 10.54 -25.68
C THR A 443 -25.09 9.86 -25.49
N LEU A 444 -25.09 8.58 -25.13
CA LEU A 444 -26.29 7.87 -24.69
C LEU A 444 -26.55 8.21 -23.22
N VAL A 445 -27.74 8.73 -22.94
CA VAL A 445 -28.18 9.19 -21.63
C VAL A 445 -29.27 8.26 -21.12
N ASP A 446 -29.11 7.73 -19.90
CA ASP A 446 -30.11 6.91 -19.22
C ASP A 446 -30.00 7.10 -17.68
N VAL A 447 -30.40 8.28 -17.20
CA VAL A 447 -30.19 8.72 -15.80
C VAL A 447 -31.48 9.10 -15.09
N ASP A 448 -31.51 8.86 -13.78
CA ASP A 448 -32.50 9.39 -12.84
C ASP A 448 -31.85 10.51 -12.02
N VAL A 449 -32.50 11.67 -11.97
CA VAL A 449 -31.99 12.89 -11.33
C VAL A 449 -33.04 13.50 -10.41
N THR A 450 -32.64 14.03 -9.26
CA THR A 450 -33.48 14.78 -8.34
C THR A 450 -32.73 16.03 -7.89
N VAL A 451 -33.21 17.19 -8.35
CA VAL A 451 -32.79 18.52 -7.91
C VAL A 451 -33.64 18.96 -6.70
N SER A 452 -33.15 19.92 -5.91
CA SER A 452 -33.90 20.67 -4.88
C SER A 452 -33.08 21.86 -4.36
N GLY A 453 -33.68 22.75 -3.57
CA GLY A 453 -33.02 23.95 -3.06
C GLY A 453 -32.94 25.08 -4.11
N ASP A 454 -32.22 26.16 -3.79
CA ASP A 454 -32.01 27.30 -4.68
C ASP A 454 -30.51 27.59 -4.86
N GLN A 455 -30.12 27.95 -6.10
CA GLN A 455 -28.74 28.24 -6.50
C GLN A 455 -28.37 29.72 -6.33
N GLU A 456 -29.33 30.64 -6.36
CA GLU A 456 -29.05 32.09 -6.47
C GLU A 456 -29.11 32.82 -5.13
N VAL A 457 -30.20 32.66 -4.37
CA VAL A 457 -30.49 33.45 -3.16
C VAL A 457 -30.01 32.72 -1.90
N THR A 458 -30.41 31.47 -1.68
CA THR A 458 -29.99 30.67 -0.50
C THR A 458 -28.80 29.77 -0.73
N LYS A 459 -28.38 29.52 -1.98
CA LYS A 459 -27.25 28.65 -2.34
C LYS A 459 -27.30 27.26 -1.69
N ASP A 460 -28.49 26.77 -1.35
CA ASP A 460 -28.74 25.52 -0.64
C ASP A 460 -29.05 24.33 -1.57
N TYR A 461 -28.92 24.57 -2.88
CA TYR A 461 -29.10 23.60 -3.97
C TYR A 461 -28.48 22.22 -3.70
N LYS A 462 -29.24 21.19 -4.07
CA LYS A 462 -28.90 19.77 -3.91
C LYS A 462 -29.30 19.01 -5.15
N LEU A 463 -28.38 18.20 -5.64
CA LEU A 463 -28.49 17.35 -6.81
C LEU A 463 -28.25 15.91 -6.39
N LYS A 464 -29.12 14.98 -6.79
CA LYS A 464 -28.91 13.54 -6.59
C LYS A 464 -29.20 12.79 -7.87
N GLY A 465 -28.54 11.65 -8.10
CA GLY A 465 -28.86 10.83 -9.24
C GLY A 465 -28.21 9.45 -9.28
N THR A 466 -28.64 8.66 -10.27
CA THR A 466 -28.12 7.33 -10.62
C THR A 466 -28.34 7.08 -12.11
N GLY A 467 -27.72 6.03 -12.67
CA GLY A 467 -27.97 5.58 -14.05
C GLY A 467 -26.70 5.49 -14.88
N VAL A 468 -26.80 5.71 -16.19
CA VAL A 468 -25.71 5.52 -17.14
C VAL A 468 -25.57 6.71 -18.08
N LEU A 469 -24.33 7.15 -18.28
CA LEU A 469 -23.91 7.99 -19.41
C LEU A 469 -22.88 7.21 -20.23
N SER A 470 -23.03 7.16 -21.55
CA SER A 470 -22.11 6.44 -22.44
C SER A 470 -21.79 7.22 -23.70
N SER A 471 -20.57 7.71 -23.81
CA SER A 471 -20.02 8.29 -25.04
C SER A 471 -19.76 7.17 -26.06
N VAL A 472 -20.36 7.26 -27.24
CA VAL A 472 -20.28 6.22 -28.28
C VAL A 472 -19.73 6.77 -29.60
N ASP A 473 -19.10 5.90 -30.38
CA ASP A 473 -18.67 6.19 -31.75
C ASP A 473 -19.83 6.16 -32.77
N ALA A 474 -19.50 6.35 -34.05
CA ALA A 474 -20.49 6.33 -35.14
C ALA A 474 -21.03 4.91 -35.47
N GLN A 475 -20.62 3.88 -34.74
CA GLN A 475 -21.08 2.49 -34.82
C GLN A 475 -21.80 2.05 -33.52
N ASP A 476 -22.10 3.00 -32.62
CA ASP A 476 -22.67 2.79 -31.29
C ASP A 476 -21.80 1.93 -30.33
N ALA A 477 -20.49 1.85 -30.59
CA ALA A 477 -19.55 1.23 -29.66
C ALA A 477 -19.12 2.22 -28.56
N SER A 478 -19.07 1.75 -27.31
CA SER A 478 -18.72 2.57 -26.14
C SER A 478 -17.24 2.96 -26.13
N LEU A 479 -16.97 4.27 -26.26
CA LEU A 479 -15.65 4.87 -26.07
C LEU A 479 -15.38 5.13 -24.57
N PHE A 480 -16.39 5.63 -23.86
CA PHE A 480 -16.36 5.81 -22.41
C PHE A 480 -17.78 5.64 -21.84
N LYS A 481 -17.88 4.99 -20.69
CA LYS A 481 -19.15 4.73 -20.00
C LYS A 481 -18.99 4.98 -18.50
N ALA A 482 -19.87 5.79 -17.93
CA ALA A 482 -20.00 6.00 -16.50
C ALA A 482 -21.33 5.39 -16.01
N GLU A 483 -21.24 4.42 -15.10
CA GLU A 483 -22.38 3.78 -14.42
C GLU A 483 -22.44 4.31 -12.99
N ILE A 484 -23.36 5.24 -12.76
CA ILE A 484 -23.50 6.02 -11.53
C ILE A 484 -24.44 5.27 -10.58
N SER A 485 -23.87 4.67 -9.54
CA SER A 485 -24.64 3.96 -8.50
C SER A 485 -25.10 4.88 -7.36
N ASN A 486 -24.38 5.99 -7.15
CA ASN A 486 -24.77 7.12 -6.32
C ASN A 486 -24.16 8.39 -6.90
N LEU A 487 -24.95 9.45 -6.97
CA LEU A 487 -24.52 10.84 -7.06
C LEU A 487 -25.29 11.61 -5.99
N SER A 488 -24.60 12.38 -5.17
CA SER A 488 -25.18 13.36 -4.27
C SER A 488 -24.25 14.56 -4.18
N PHE A 489 -24.71 15.71 -4.64
CA PHE A 489 -24.11 17.01 -4.41
C PHE A 489 -25.06 17.87 -3.57
N ASP A 490 -24.53 18.58 -2.59
CA ASP A 490 -25.26 19.48 -1.71
C ASP A 490 -24.37 20.70 -1.48
N MET A 491 -24.79 21.91 -1.89
CA MET A 491 -23.97 23.11 -1.71
C MET A 491 -23.89 23.58 -0.25
N GLY A 492 -24.80 23.12 0.62
CA GLY A 492 -24.81 23.45 2.04
C GLY A 492 -24.77 24.96 2.31
N GLY A 493 -25.43 25.76 1.47
CA GLY A 493 -25.43 27.22 1.58
C GLY A 493 -26.45 27.81 2.55
N VAL A 494 -26.30 29.12 2.73
CA VAL A 494 -27.24 30.05 3.37
C VAL A 494 -27.32 31.32 2.51
N ALA A 495 -28.22 32.24 2.83
CA ALA A 495 -28.44 33.49 2.08
C ALA A 495 -27.12 34.16 1.59
N GLY A 496 -26.88 34.10 0.27
CA GLY A 496 -25.70 34.64 -0.41
C GLY A 496 -24.39 33.85 -0.32
N LYS A 497 -24.28 32.80 0.52
CA LYS A 497 -22.99 32.14 0.85
C LYS A 497 -23.06 30.61 0.85
N ILE A 498 -22.03 29.97 0.28
CA ILE A 498 -21.73 28.53 0.42
C ILE A 498 -21.07 28.29 1.78
N VAL A 499 -21.51 27.28 2.56
CA VAL A 499 -20.98 27.03 3.93
C VAL A 499 -20.40 25.63 4.08
N SER A 500 -21.09 24.60 3.61
CA SER A 500 -20.62 23.21 3.69
C SER A 500 -20.99 22.42 2.44
N PRO A 501 -20.35 22.71 1.29
CA PRO A 501 -20.59 21.94 0.08
C PRO A 501 -20.11 20.51 0.29
N ALA A 502 -20.76 19.56 -0.35
CA ALA A 502 -20.38 18.15 -0.34
C ALA A 502 -20.73 17.49 -1.68
N LEU A 503 -19.88 16.57 -2.13
CA LEU A 503 -20.07 15.71 -3.30
C LEU A 503 -19.85 14.25 -2.86
N ASP A 504 -20.64 13.33 -3.39
CA ASP A 504 -20.45 11.89 -3.23
C ASP A 504 -20.87 11.23 -4.53
N VAL A 505 -19.90 10.71 -5.27
CA VAL A 505 -20.16 9.97 -6.51
C VAL A 505 -19.57 8.57 -6.39
N THR A 506 -20.40 7.54 -6.42
CA THR A 506 -19.98 6.14 -6.47
C THR A 506 -20.28 5.58 -7.85
N LEU A 507 -19.25 5.25 -8.62
CA LEU A 507 -19.38 4.93 -10.03
C LEU A 507 -18.45 3.81 -10.50
N VAL A 508 -18.85 3.19 -11.61
CA VAL A 508 -17.94 2.45 -12.50
C VAL A 508 -17.69 3.31 -13.73
N ALA A 509 -16.44 3.66 -13.99
CA ALA A 509 -16.05 4.28 -15.27
C ALA A 509 -15.30 3.23 -16.10
N SER A 510 -15.59 3.13 -17.39
CA SER A 510 -14.93 2.17 -18.27
C SER A 510 -14.73 2.68 -19.69
N SER A 511 -13.54 2.44 -20.22
CA SER A 511 -13.16 2.58 -21.63
C SER A 511 -12.85 1.18 -22.22
N PRO A 512 -12.46 1.05 -23.50
CA PRO A 512 -11.94 -0.20 -24.05
C PRO A 512 -10.71 -0.75 -23.32
N ASN A 513 -9.93 0.10 -22.64
CA ASN A 513 -8.65 -0.28 -22.05
C ASN A 513 -8.63 -0.24 -20.51
N PHE A 514 -9.46 0.59 -19.88
CA PHE A 514 -9.48 0.77 -18.43
C PHE A 514 -10.85 0.58 -17.83
N ARG A 515 -10.88 0.13 -16.57
CA ARG A 515 -12.05 0.14 -15.71
C ARG A 515 -11.66 0.71 -14.35
N PHE A 516 -12.29 1.81 -13.96
CA PHE A 516 -12.32 2.27 -12.59
C PHE A 516 -13.61 1.78 -11.92
N THR A 517 -13.52 1.31 -10.67
CA THR A 517 -14.68 1.04 -9.82
C THR A 517 -14.39 1.64 -8.45
N GLY A 518 -15.18 2.63 -8.03
CA GLY A 518 -14.90 3.34 -6.79
C GLY A 518 -15.80 4.53 -6.50
N ARG A 519 -15.33 5.40 -5.61
CA ARG A 519 -16.07 6.51 -5.02
C ARG A 519 -15.21 7.76 -4.83
N LEU A 520 -15.75 8.90 -5.23
CA LEU A 520 -15.24 10.26 -5.03
C LEU A 520 -16.09 10.96 -3.98
N GLU A 521 -15.52 11.31 -2.81
CA GLU A 521 -16.21 12.05 -1.73
C GLU A 521 -15.60 13.44 -1.58
N ALA A 522 -16.31 14.55 -1.83
CA ALA A 522 -15.87 15.90 -1.52
C ALA A 522 -16.67 16.56 -0.37
N SER A 523 -16.05 17.46 0.39
CA SER A 523 -16.67 18.25 1.46
C SER A 523 -15.93 19.57 1.79
N GLY A 524 -16.66 20.54 2.33
CA GLY A 524 -16.09 21.79 2.88
C GLY A 524 -15.60 22.79 1.82
N VAL A 525 -15.49 24.07 2.22
CA VAL A 525 -15.21 25.18 1.31
C VAL A 525 -14.00 25.99 1.75
N LEU A 526 -13.17 26.36 0.78
CA LEU A 526 -12.20 27.44 0.87
C LEU A 526 -12.64 28.56 -0.07
N GLU A 527 -12.53 29.80 0.39
CA GLU A 527 -13.02 30.99 -0.30
C GLU A 527 -11.86 31.96 -0.50
N SER A 528 -11.76 32.54 -1.69
CA SER A 528 -10.91 33.70 -1.94
C SER A 528 -11.63 34.69 -2.86
N GLN A 529 -11.31 35.98 -2.76
CA GLN A 529 -11.90 37.02 -3.62
C GLN A 529 -10.78 37.91 -4.14
N ALA A 530 -10.71 38.07 -5.46
CA ALA A 530 -9.72 38.93 -6.10
C ALA A 530 -10.06 40.43 -5.88
N PRO A 531 -9.08 41.31 -5.61
CA PRO A 531 -9.34 42.73 -5.36
C PRO A 531 -10.07 43.41 -6.53
N GLY A 532 -11.29 43.89 -6.29
CA GLY A 532 -12.11 44.55 -7.31
C GLY A 532 -12.88 43.58 -8.23
N GLN A 533 -12.97 42.30 -7.90
CA GLN A 533 -13.89 41.35 -8.52
C GLN A 533 -15.10 41.09 -7.61
N ASP A 534 -16.30 41.03 -8.18
CA ASP A 534 -17.54 40.75 -7.43
C ASP A 534 -17.82 39.24 -7.25
N TRP A 535 -17.01 38.37 -7.86
CA TRP A 535 -17.09 36.91 -7.75
C TRP A 535 -16.06 36.35 -6.76
N ILE A 536 -16.34 35.15 -6.23
CA ILE A 536 -15.54 34.46 -5.21
C ILE A 536 -15.04 33.14 -5.82
N ASP A 537 -13.73 32.91 -5.73
CA ASP A 537 -13.12 31.60 -5.92
C ASP A 537 -13.59 30.67 -4.80
N TYR A 538 -14.44 29.70 -5.17
CA TYR A 538 -14.80 28.58 -4.31
C TYR A 538 -13.99 27.35 -4.71
N GLN A 539 -13.13 26.88 -3.81
CA GLN A 539 -12.53 25.55 -3.96
C GLN A 539 -13.00 24.64 -2.84
N PRO A 540 -13.14 23.33 -3.10
CA PRO A 540 -13.36 22.38 -2.04
C PRO A 540 -12.15 22.34 -1.10
N ALA A 541 -12.40 22.28 0.20
CA ALA A 541 -11.36 21.90 1.16
C ALA A 541 -11.00 20.41 1.02
N ALA A 542 -11.98 19.59 0.59
CA ALA A 542 -11.98 18.12 0.63
C ALA A 542 -12.77 17.51 -0.61
N ALA A 543 -12.68 16.42 -1.45
CA ALA A 543 -12.07 15.18 -2.11
C ALA A 543 -11.25 13.95 -1.58
N LYS A 544 -11.87 12.78 -1.35
CA LYS A 544 -11.22 11.46 -1.34
C LYS A 544 -11.52 10.70 -2.62
N LEU A 545 -10.56 9.95 -3.14
CA LEU A 545 -10.77 8.99 -4.22
C LEU A 545 -10.44 7.58 -3.68
N SER A 546 -11.44 6.73 -3.56
CA SER A 546 -11.28 5.34 -3.11
C SER A 546 -11.74 4.37 -4.19
N GLY A 547 -10.97 3.33 -4.47
CA GLY A 547 -11.36 2.28 -5.40
C GLY A 547 -10.21 1.69 -6.19
N LYS A 548 -10.59 1.05 -7.29
CA LYS A 548 -9.76 0.12 -8.05
C LYS A 548 -9.69 0.52 -9.52
N PHE A 549 -8.48 0.57 -10.06
CA PHE A 549 -8.19 0.71 -11.49
C PHE A 549 -7.70 -0.62 -12.07
N GLU A 550 -8.33 -1.06 -13.14
CA GLU A 550 -8.06 -2.32 -13.84
C GLU A 550 -7.72 -2.05 -15.30
N ASN A 551 -6.67 -2.71 -15.81
CA ASN A 551 -6.41 -2.79 -17.24
C ASN A 551 -7.26 -3.94 -17.82
N VAL A 552 -8.20 -3.59 -18.70
CA VAL A 552 -9.22 -4.50 -19.23
C VAL A 552 -8.66 -5.51 -20.25
N PRO A 553 -7.82 -5.12 -21.23
CA PRO A 553 -7.21 -6.05 -22.20
C PRO A 553 -6.29 -7.10 -21.55
N GLU A 554 -5.48 -6.70 -20.57
CA GLU A 554 -4.51 -7.57 -19.92
C GLU A 554 -5.11 -8.30 -18.71
N GLN A 555 -6.28 -7.84 -18.22
CA GLN A 555 -7.04 -8.39 -17.10
C GLN A 555 -6.21 -8.44 -15.80
N PHE A 556 -5.72 -7.29 -15.35
CA PHE A 556 -5.09 -7.15 -14.04
C PHE A 556 -5.44 -5.81 -13.38
N THR A 557 -5.25 -5.76 -12.06
CA THR A 557 -5.43 -4.55 -11.25
C THR A 557 -4.15 -3.73 -11.34
N LEU A 558 -4.22 -2.44 -11.66
CA LEU A 558 -3.07 -1.53 -11.65
C LEU A 558 -2.84 -0.94 -10.27
N PHE A 559 -3.94 -0.55 -9.63
CA PHE A 559 -4.00 0.16 -8.35
C PHE A 559 -5.32 -0.21 -7.67
N ASP A 560 -5.27 -0.53 -6.38
CA ASP A 560 -6.44 -0.62 -5.50
C ASP A 560 -6.11 0.11 -4.18
N GLY A 561 -6.97 1.01 -3.72
CA GLY A 561 -6.74 1.75 -2.46
C GLY A 561 -7.51 3.06 -2.30
N LEU A 562 -7.00 3.88 -1.39
CA LEU A 562 -7.54 5.18 -0.98
C LEU A 562 -6.50 6.28 -1.19
N PHE A 563 -6.84 7.27 -2.01
CA PHE A 563 -6.16 8.55 -2.11
C PHE A 563 -6.95 9.62 -1.34
N THR A 564 -6.25 10.45 -0.58
CA THR A 564 -6.81 11.66 0.04
C THR A 564 -5.91 12.84 -0.31
N LEU A 565 -6.52 13.97 -0.68
CA LEU A 565 -5.81 15.25 -0.64
C LEU A 565 -6.21 15.98 0.66
N GLY A 566 -6.04 17.29 0.69
CA GLY A 566 -6.50 18.20 1.74
C GLY A 566 -5.80 19.54 1.58
N GLN A 567 -6.56 20.64 1.62
CA GLN A 567 -5.98 21.97 1.51
C GLN A 567 -6.51 22.93 2.58
N ASN A 568 -5.67 23.91 2.94
CA ASN A 568 -5.95 24.85 4.00
C ASN A 568 -5.35 26.24 3.69
N TRP A 569 -6.20 27.26 3.63
CA TRP A 569 -5.82 28.64 3.32
C TRP A 569 -5.84 29.55 4.58
N SER A 570 -5.76 28.99 5.79
CA SER A 570 -5.81 29.75 7.06
C SER A 570 -4.63 30.71 7.28
N ASN A 571 -3.62 30.69 6.41
CA ASN A 571 -2.55 31.68 6.30
C ASN A 571 -2.92 32.92 5.45
N GLY A 572 -4.12 32.95 4.85
CA GLY A 572 -4.57 34.02 3.97
C GLY A 572 -4.17 33.83 2.50
N TYR A 573 -4.03 32.57 2.05
CA TYR A 573 -3.68 32.26 0.67
C TYR A 573 -4.72 32.78 -0.34
N LYS A 574 -4.20 33.18 -1.51
CA LYS A 574 -4.94 33.69 -2.66
C LYS A 574 -4.42 33.01 -3.92
N PRO A 575 -5.27 32.26 -4.66
CA PRO A 575 -4.84 31.57 -5.87
C PRO A 575 -4.55 32.50 -7.06
N TYR A 576 -4.97 33.77 -6.98
CA TYR A 576 -4.79 34.80 -8.01
C TYR A 576 -3.56 35.70 -7.79
N GLU A 577 -2.83 35.55 -6.68
CA GLU A 577 -1.53 36.22 -6.43
C GLU A 577 -0.41 35.18 -6.58
N ASP A 578 0.79 35.60 -7.03
CA ASP A 578 1.94 34.71 -7.19
C ASP A 578 2.27 33.98 -5.87
N GLU A 579 2.70 32.71 -5.96
CA GLU A 579 3.14 31.99 -4.76
C GLU A 579 4.43 32.57 -4.17
N SER A 580 4.48 32.71 -2.84
CA SER A 580 5.57 33.35 -2.10
C SER A 580 5.57 32.93 -0.63
N ALA A 581 6.60 33.35 0.11
CA ALA A 581 6.70 33.13 1.57
C ALA A 581 5.48 33.64 2.38
N SER A 582 4.74 34.61 1.83
CA SER A 582 3.51 35.17 2.42
C SER A 582 2.22 34.68 1.75
N ASN A 583 2.28 34.01 0.60
CA ASN A 583 1.13 33.53 -0.15
C ASN A 583 1.40 32.13 -0.70
N PHE A 584 0.98 31.08 0.01
CA PHE A 584 1.14 29.69 -0.45
C PHE A 584 -0.01 28.82 0.05
N ALA A 585 -0.55 27.90 -0.77
CA ALA A 585 -1.52 26.94 -0.28
C ALA A 585 -0.85 25.94 0.68
N LYS A 586 -1.42 25.70 1.87
CA LYS A 586 -1.03 24.54 2.67
C LYS A 586 -1.72 23.29 2.13
N LEU A 587 -0.94 22.25 1.88
CA LEU A 587 -1.40 21.03 1.22
C LEU A 587 -1.05 19.81 2.07
N GLN A 588 -1.94 18.83 2.08
CA GLN A 588 -1.71 17.48 2.58
C GLN A 588 -2.21 16.48 1.54
N GLY A 589 -1.51 15.37 1.38
CA GLY A 589 -1.96 14.24 0.59
C GLY A 589 -1.61 12.93 1.27
N SER A 590 -2.35 11.87 0.97
CA SER A 590 -1.95 10.51 1.30
C SER A 590 -2.47 9.50 0.28
N PHE A 591 -1.76 8.39 0.17
CA PHE A 591 -2.17 7.20 -0.57
C PHE A 591 -2.00 5.99 0.36
N VAL A 592 -3.01 5.13 0.45
CA VAL A 592 -2.92 3.83 1.13
C VAL A 592 -3.54 2.79 0.20
N GLY A 593 -2.72 1.87 -0.31
CA GLY A 593 -3.18 0.90 -1.29
C GLY A 593 -2.11 -0.09 -1.75
N THR A 594 -2.42 -0.85 -2.79
CA THR A 594 -1.50 -1.74 -3.49
C THR A 594 -1.38 -1.34 -4.95
N LEU A 595 -0.15 -1.19 -5.44
CA LEU A 595 0.21 -0.96 -6.83
C LEU A 595 0.72 -2.27 -7.45
N PHE A 596 0.50 -2.47 -8.76
CA PHE A 596 0.96 -3.67 -9.46
C PHE A 596 1.68 -3.31 -10.76
N GLU A 597 2.84 -3.92 -10.98
CA GLU A 597 3.66 -3.68 -12.17
C GLU A 597 2.99 -4.24 -13.43
N ALA A 598 2.52 -5.49 -13.35
CA ALA A 598 1.90 -6.24 -14.44
C ALA A 598 1.06 -7.39 -13.87
N LYS A 599 0.36 -8.11 -14.75
CA LYS A 599 -0.25 -9.41 -14.43
C LYS A 599 0.79 -10.39 -13.86
N ASP A 600 0.37 -11.20 -12.89
CA ASP A 600 1.18 -12.23 -12.21
C ASP A 600 2.45 -11.71 -11.48
N LYS A 601 2.64 -10.39 -11.37
CA LYS A 601 3.63 -9.78 -10.46
C LYS A 601 3.07 -9.62 -9.05
N ALA A 602 3.94 -9.69 -8.07
CA ALA A 602 3.61 -9.33 -6.69
C ALA A 602 3.24 -7.83 -6.60
N GLY A 603 2.26 -7.51 -5.76
CA GLY A 603 1.91 -6.12 -5.46
C GLY A 603 2.97 -5.42 -4.60
N LEU A 604 3.08 -4.11 -4.79
CA LEU A 604 3.75 -3.17 -3.91
C LEU A 604 2.67 -2.52 -3.04
N THR A 605 2.59 -2.92 -1.77
CA THR A 605 1.78 -2.18 -0.79
C THR A 605 2.48 -0.86 -0.49
N LEU A 606 1.77 0.26 -0.54
CA LEU A 606 2.29 1.60 -0.30
C LEU A 606 1.34 2.37 0.64
N ASN A 607 1.91 2.84 1.75
CA ASN A 607 1.39 3.94 2.57
C ASN A 607 2.28 5.15 2.26
N LEU A 608 1.70 6.25 1.79
CA LEU A 608 2.40 7.48 1.43
C LEU A 608 1.67 8.66 2.08
N GLN A 609 2.42 9.60 2.64
CA GLN A 609 1.88 10.86 3.16
C GLN A 609 2.78 12.01 2.69
N ALA A 610 2.16 13.04 2.11
CA ALA A 610 2.82 14.24 1.61
C ALA A 610 2.26 15.48 2.32
N LYS A 611 3.10 16.47 2.62
CA LYS A 611 2.65 17.69 3.32
C LYS A 611 3.50 18.91 2.98
N ARG A 612 2.84 20.04 2.68
CA ARG A 612 3.41 21.38 2.49
C ARG A 612 2.81 22.34 3.53
N ASP A 613 3.53 22.56 4.63
CA ASP A 613 3.09 23.42 5.75
C ASP A 613 3.60 24.87 5.65
N GLU A 614 4.70 25.08 4.92
CA GLU A 614 5.40 26.35 4.74
C GLU A 614 5.85 26.49 3.27
N TRP A 615 6.21 27.71 2.85
CA TRP A 615 6.78 27.97 1.54
C TRP A 615 8.06 27.17 1.31
N LEU A 616 8.18 26.52 0.14
CA LEU A 616 9.27 25.62 -0.28
C LEU A 616 9.58 24.40 0.63
N LYS A 617 8.95 24.26 1.79
CA LYS A 617 9.12 23.11 2.69
C LYS A 617 8.02 22.08 2.46
N GLU A 618 8.40 21.06 1.72
CA GLU A 618 7.60 19.88 1.43
C GLU A 618 8.18 18.70 2.20
N SER A 619 7.31 17.80 2.66
CA SER A 619 7.72 16.61 3.41
C SER A 619 6.93 15.41 2.93
N LEU A 620 7.61 14.27 2.92
CA LEU A 620 7.10 12.99 2.52
C LEU A 620 7.44 11.98 3.62
N SER A 621 6.51 11.11 3.97
CA SER A 621 6.79 9.84 4.64
C SER A 621 6.14 8.71 3.87
N PHE A 622 6.77 7.54 3.87
CA PHE A 622 6.25 6.36 3.23
C PHE A 622 6.63 5.08 3.97
N ASP A 623 5.73 4.10 3.94
CA ASP A 623 6.04 2.69 4.17
C ASP A 623 5.72 1.96 2.87
N PHE A 624 6.64 1.14 2.36
CA PHE A 624 6.32 0.21 1.29
C PHE A 624 6.71 -1.22 1.65
N ALA A 625 5.88 -2.17 1.23
CA ALA A 625 6.12 -3.59 1.38
C ALA A 625 5.95 -4.31 0.04
N THR A 626 6.95 -5.10 -0.32
CA THR A 626 6.98 -5.93 -1.52
C THR A 626 6.48 -7.34 -1.20
N GLY A 627 5.76 -8.00 -2.10
CA GLY A 627 5.37 -9.41 -1.90
C GLY A 627 6.57 -10.39 -1.80
N ASN A 628 7.78 -9.94 -2.15
CA ASN A 628 9.03 -10.67 -1.96
C ASN A 628 9.59 -10.58 -0.53
N GLY A 629 8.95 -9.82 0.37
CA GLY A 629 9.31 -9.73 1.79
C GLY A 629 10.23 -8.57 2.17
N VAL A 630 10.63 -7.71 1.22
CA VAL A 630 11.31 -6.44 1.55
C VAL A 630 10.26 -5.43 1.98
N ALA A 631 10.39 -4.91 3.21
CA ALA A 631 9.62 -3.78 3.74
C ALA A 631 10.58 -2.65 4.13
N LEU A 632 10.32 -1.44 3.61
CA LEU A 632 11.06 -0.22 3.93
C LEU A 632 10.11 0.83 4.50
N GLN A 633 10.61 1.55 5.50
CA GLN A 633 10.08 2.85 5.92
C GLN A 633 10.99 3.94 5.35
N GLY A 634 10.44 5.12 5.07
CA GLY A 634 11.23 6.23 4.57
C GLY A 634 10.58 7.59 4.74
N SER A 635 11.40 8.61 4.57
CA SER A 635 10.99 10.01 4.51
C SER A 635 11.84 10.78 3.52
N ALA A 636 11.25 11.81 2.94
CA ALA A 636 11.96 12.82 2.16
C ALA A 636 11.57 14.19 2.69
N ALA A 637 12.54 15.05 2.95
CA ALA A 637 12.30 16.44 3.34
C ALA A 637 12.90 17.36 2.30
N ARG A 638 12.06 18.26 1.76
CA ARG A 638 12.53 19.35 0.91
C ARG A 638 12.93 20.51 1.81
N THR A 639 14.23 20.75 1.92
CA THR A 639 14.82 21.79 2.76
C THR A 639 15.24 23.00 1.93
N GLU A 640 15.14 24.18 2.53
CA GLU A 640 15.61 25.44 1.92
C GLU A 640 17.15 25.45 1.88
N GLY A 641 17.71 25.02 0.74
CA GLY A 641 19.15 24.95 0.51
C GLY A 641 19.78 26.33 0.36
N SER A 642 21.09 26.42 0.62
CA SER A 642 21.86 27.66 0.46
C SER A 642 22.87 27.52 -0.69
N PRO A 643 22.75 28.30 -1.78
CA PRO A 643 21.85 29.44 -1.99
C PRO A 643 20.60 29.13 -2.84
N ALA A 644 19.42 29.14 -2.20
CA ALA A 644 18.09 29.33 -2.79
C ALA A 644 17.49 28.22 -3.69
N ASP A 645 18.18 27.10 -3.93
CA ASP A 645 17.56 25.91 -4.55
C ASP A 645 17.01 24.97 -3.45
N PRO A 646 15.68 24.71 -3.37
CA PRO A 646 15.07 23.85 -2.35
C PRO A 646 15.23 22.36 -2.69
N GLU A 647 16.04 21.66 -1.90
CA GLU A 647 16.64 20.34 -2.14
C GLU A 647 15.94 19.20 -1.37
N TRP A 648 15.80 18.01 -1.96
CA TRP A 648 15.30 16.83 -1.25
C TRP A 648 16.43 16.05 -0.56
N VAL A 649 16.25 15.83 0.75
CA VAL A 649 17.05 14.89 1.55
C VAL A 649 16.19 13.66 1.85
N TRP A 650 16.62 12.51 1.32
CA TRP A 650 15.96 11.22 1.43
C TRP A 650 16.58 10.40 2.56
N ASN A 651 15.75 9.73 3.35
CA ASN A 651 16.15 8.79 4.40
C ASN A 651 15.26 7.55 4.33
N LEU A 652 15.84 6.36 4.30
CA LEU A 652 15.12 5.08 4.29
C LEU A 652 15.70 4.15 5.36
N ALA A 653 14.88 3.24 5.90
CA ALA A 653 15.29 2.20 6.82
C ALA A 653 14.53 0.89 6.54
N ASN A 654 15.17 -0.26 6.75
CA ASN A 654 14.48 -1.55 6.79
C ASN A 654 14.11 -1.94 8.23
N ASN A 655 13.27 -2.98 8.38
CA ASN A 655 12.85 -3.52 9.69
C ASN A 655 14.01 -4.03 10.57
N ASN A 656 15.22 -4.19 10.00
CA ASN A 656 16.43 -4.62 10.70
C ASN A 656 17.30 -3.47 11.21
N GLY A 657 16.96 -2.21 10.89
CA GLY A 657 17.64 -1.00 11.31
C GLY A 657 18.68 -0.45 10.32
N VAL A 658 18.97 -1.16 9.22
CA VAL A 658 19.88 -0.70 8.16
C VAL A 658 19.25 0.49 7.45
N LYS A 659 20.02 1.57 7.29
CA LYS A 659 19.56 2.87 6.76
C LYS A 659 20.28 3.27 5.48
N LEU A 660 19.57 4.02 4.65
CA LEU A 660 20.08 4.74 3.47
C LEU A 660 19.77 6.23 3.66
N SER A 661 20.74 7.12 3.47
CA SER A 661 20.51 8.57 3.40
C SER A 661 21.11 9.14 2.12
N TYR A 662 20.49 10.16 1.51
CA TYR A 662 20.97 10.78 0.27
C TYR A 662 20.46 12.23 0.12
N SER A 663 21.31 13.15 -0.36
CA SER A 663 20.88 14.50 -0.81
C SER A 663 21.00 14.64 -2.33
N GLU A 664 19.95 15.17 -2.95
CA GLU A 664 19.95 15.49 -4.38
C GLU A 664 20.93 16.61 -4.76
N TYR A 665 21.25 17.52 -3.83
CA TYR A 665 22.18 18.63 -4.06
C TYR A 665 23.64 18.15 -4.12
N SER A 666 24.08 17.43 -3.09
CA SER A 666 25.47 16.94 -3.00
C SER A 666 25.73 15.67 -3.82
N GLN A 667 24.68 15.06 -4.40
CA GLN A 667 24.70 13.83 -5.21
C GLN A 667 25.44 12.68 -4.51
N ASN A 668 25.30 12.63 -3.19
CA ASN A 668 25.95 11.67 -2.33
C ASN A 668 25.09 11.33 -1.12
N GLY A 669 25.48 10.25 -0.44
CA GLY A 669 24.74 9.69 0.66
C GLY A 669 25.51 8.59 1.38
N GLU A 670 24.90 7.97 2.38
CA GLU A 670 25.52 6.93 3.20
C GLU A 670 24.59 5.73 3.38
N VAL A 671 25.20 4.55 3.41
CA VAL A 671 24.57 3.32 3.91
C VAL A 671 25.06 3.14 5.34
N LEU A 672 24.15 3.01 6.31
CA LEU A 672 24.48 2.88 7.73
C LEU A 672 23.87 1.61 8.34
N ALA A 673 24.59 0.98 9.25
CA ALA A 673 24.14 -0.14 10.06
C ALA A 673 23.08 0.28 11.09
N ALA A 674 22.49 -0.70 11.80
CA ALA A 674 21.49 -0.41 12.83
C ALA A 674 22.04 0.53 13.93
N ASP A 675 23.30 0.30 14.34
CA ASP A 675 24.08 1.09 15.31
C ASP A 675 24.58 2.46 14.78
N GLY A 676 24.47 2.73 13.47
CA GLY A 676 24.96 3.96 12.84
C GLY A 676 26.40 3.92 12.32
N ARG A 677 27.12 2.79 12.41
CA ARG A 677 28.39 2.58 11.67
C ARG A 677 28.12 2.64 10.17
N LYS A 678 29.11 3.12 9.41
CA LYS A 678 29.00 3.19 7.94
C LYS A 678 29.23 1.82 7.29
N LEU A 679 28.31 1.41 6.43
CA LEU A 679 28.36 0.23 5.57
C LEU A 679 28.91 0.56 4.17
N GLY A 680 28.63 1.78 3.69
CA GLY A 680 29.01 2.23 2.35
C GLY A 680 28.69 3.69 2.09
N SER A 681 29.10 4.19 0.92
CA SER A 681 28.76 5.52 0.41
C SER A 681 27.90 5.40 -0.83
N ILE A 682 26.80 6.14 -0.88
CA ILE A 682 25.96 6.30 -2.06
C ILE A 682 26.58 7.42 -2.90
N GLY A 683 26.87 7.15 -4.16
CA GLY A 683 27.26 8.13 -5.15
C GLY A 683 26.13 8.42 -6.13
N ARG A 684 26.49 9.09 -7.23
CA ARG A 684 25.58 9.52 -8.29
C ARG A 684 24.85 8.37 -9.01
N ASP A 685 25.57 7.29 -9.32
CA ASP A 685 25.09 6.19 -10.18
C ASP A 685 25.32 4.80 -9.56
N MET A 686 25.95 4.72 -8.37
CA MET A 686 26.46 3.49 -7.76
C MET A 686 26.57 3.65 -6.24
N VAL A 687 26.41 2.56 -5.49
CA VAL A 687 26.76 2.45 -4.06
C VAL A 687 28.05 1.67 -3.91
N SER A 688 29.03 2.21 -3.18
CA SER A 688 30.29 1.52 -2.84
C SER A 688 30.30 1.12 -1.37
N PHE A 689 30.46 -0.17 -1.09
CA PHE A 689 30.55 -0.73 0.27
C PHE A 689 32.01 -0.80 0.73
N ILE A 690 32.27 -0.85 2.04
CA ILE A 690 33.67 -0.86 2.53
C ILE A 690 34.40 -2.19 2.30
N ASP A 691 33.65 -3.27 2.03
CA ASP A 691 34.19 -4.59 1.62
C ASP A 691 34.81 -4.57 0.21
N GLY A 692 34.78 -3.41 -0.47
CA GLY A 692 35.31 -3.22 -1.82
C GLY A 692 34.32 -3.56 -2.93
N THR A 693 33.10 -3.99 -2.60
CA THR A 693 32.04 -4.27 -3.57
C THR A 693 31.21 -3.04 -3.90
N SER A 694 30.33 -3.17 -4.90
CA SER A 694 29.37 -2.13 -5.27
C SER A 694 28.07 -2.69 -5.85
N GLU A 695 27.00 -1.92 -5.76
CA GLU A 695 25.70 -2.16 -6.43
C GLU A 695 25.36 -0.96 -7.34
N SER A 696 24.68 -1.24 -8.45
CA SER A 696 24.21 -0.22 -9.39
C SER A 696 22.86 0.34 -8.94
N LEU A 697 22.71 1.67 -9.02
CA LEU A 697 21.42 2.34 -8.78
C LEU A 697 20.48 2.25 -10.00
N PHE A 698 21.01 1.85 -11.17
CA PHE A 698 20.30 1.68 -12.44
C PHE A 698 20.42 0.24 -12.96
#